data_AF-A0A945BYQ8-F1
#
_entry.id   AF-A0A945BYQ8-F1
#
_cell.length_a   1.000
_cell.length_b   1.000
_cell.length_c   1.000
_cell.angle_alpha   90.00
_cell.angle_beta   90.00
_cell.angle_gamma   90.00
#
_symmetry.space_group_name_H-M   'P 1'
#
loop_
_entity.id
_entity.type
_entity.pdbx_description
1 polymer ?
#
loop_
_entity_poly.entity_id
_entity_poly.type
_entity_poly.pdbx_seq_one_letter_code
_entity_poly.pdbx_strand_id
1 'polypeptide(L)'
;MKYKEFIFEKYSFDSMTGEAVFCYSIDNKLKFKEVLYFPIKGVEKNIELIDKILFNIHLAGGLSYWKTYCPQKIVVKSGELSKTQAKFWEKLYYKGLGQFYFENKLDPNKLKPNFPYENVETNSIRLTGLKDNLLPWGGGKDSIVSAEILRKAKKDFTLFSVRESIPQKQTAKIANKKLITVDRKLSPNLKALQKKDAYIGHVPITAYYSFIEILVAVLYGFKNVVLSNEKSSDYGNIKYKGLVVNHQYSKSYEFEKDFSKYLAKYITPSIKYFSLLRNWYEIKIAKEFSKYPQYFQSFSSCNLANFKIDKSKRLKTGLWCNSCPKCAFVFVMLSAFLPKKEILKIFKKDLFDDKKLENTFLDLLGLRAHKPLECVGRKSEVKQALKKIIEKGEFKDSYFIKKIDDKKLVILGLGVEGQSVLRFMRGIDREKKITIADSRKLSEFDSKTQRLLKKDKNFKLCFGKKYLDCLKNAEIIVKSPGISIQNTKEIQQAQKNGAVVTSAVNLFLEQARGPVIGITGTKGKSTTSSLIYKILKTAGKKVYFGGNIGKPILDLLKYDSKNTYFIVELSSYQLENISKKPEIVLITSFFKDHLDYHGGVEKYFQAKMNIIGSKNKVIYNANFKVISDFLNQSNNKNIYSYNNDKNYIKNGFIFVKNAKILPVSSIKIPGQHNQENVLAACVVTKDLKINSKTIERAVKGFKSLEHRMQKLGKFKNIVFYNDSASVTPESTIEAIKALKNINTIILGGLDRGYDFKRLAQVILESKIKNVALFPNSDKALWSSLEKVCAKNKKYSLPKKKKFSNMKDCVKWCFEITEPGSICLLSPASPSYLSFKNFKDRGEQYTTRLLCWPIE
;
A
#
# COMPACT_ATOMS: atom_id res chain seq x y z
N MET A 1 21.87 5.64 34.64
CA MET A 1 21.75 6.96 33.99
C MET A 1 22.52 7.97 34.83
N LYS A 2 23.21 8.93 34.20
CA LYS A 2 24.15 9.87 34.86
C LYS A 2 23.49 10.89 35.81
N TYR A 3 22.22 11.19 35.58
CA TYR A 3 21.40 12.12 36.37
C TYR A 3 20.06 11.46 36.73
N LYS A 4 19.45 11.88 37.84
CA LYS A 4 18.26 11.22 38.42
C LYS A 4 16.96 11.97 38.11
N GLU A 5 16.95 13.29 38.19
CA GLU A 5 15.74 14.11 38.08
C GLU A 5 15.90 15.36 37.20
N PHE A 6 14.82 15.74 36.52
CA PHE A 6 14.66 17.02 35.83
C PHE A 6 13.61 17.85 36.55
N ILE A 7 13.94 19.12 36.82
CA ILE A 7 13.17 19.99 37.68
C ILE A 7 12.73 21.22 36.89
N PHE A 8 11.42 21.46 36.84
CA PHE A 8 10.83 22.73 36.47
C PHE A 8 10.82 23.63 37.71
N GLU A 9 11.76 24.57 37.81
CA GLU A 9 12.01 25.32 39.04
C GLU A 9 10.95 26.40 39.27
N LYS A 10 10.92 27.40 38.38
CA LYS A 10 10.00 28.53 38.44
C LYS A 10 9.92 29.25 37.11
N TYR A 11 8.89 30.04 36.93
CA TYR A 11 8.77 31.01 35.86
C TYR A 11 8.32 32.36 36.41
N SER A 12 8.54 33.43 35.65
CA SER A 12 8.03 34.76 35.96
C SER A 12 7.63 35.48 34.67
N PHE A 13 6.73 36.45 34.78
CA PHE A 13 6.34 37.31 33.67
C PHE A 13 6.19 38.74 34.16
N ASP A 14 6.91 39.65 33.51
CA ASP A 14 6.75 41.07 33.70
C ASP A 14 5.71 41.57 32.69
N SER A 15 4.54 41.95 33.19
CA SER A 15 3.42 42.40 32.36
C SER A 15 3.66 43.77 31.71
N MET A 16 4.62 44.56 32.22
CA MET A 16 4.97 45.87 31.68
C MET A 16 5.94 45.75 30.51
N THR A 17 6.99 44.95 30.68
CA THR A 17 8.04 44.78 29.65
C THR A 17 7.76 43.62 28.69
N GLY A 18 6.87 42.70 29.05
CA GLY A 18 6.62 41.47 28.30
C GLY A 18 7.76 40.45 28.41
N GLU A 19 8.66 40.57 29.39
CA GLU A 19 9.71 39.58 29.63
C GLU A 19 9.14 38.36 30.40
N ALA A 20 9.22 37.17 29.80
CA ALA A 20 8.91 35.91 30.47
C ALA A 20 10.19 35.09 30.69
N VAL A 21 10.47 34.71 31.93
CA VAL A 21 11.66 33.94 32.32
C VAL A 21 11.24 32.54 32.77
N PHE A 22 11.95 31.51 32.31
CA PHE A 22 11.71 30.11 32.64
C PHE A 22 12.99 29.44 33.13
N CYS A 23 12.93 28.82 34.31
CA CYS A 23 14.09 28.24 34.98
C CYS A 23 13.93 26.73 35.16
N TYR A 24 14.94 25.98 34.73
CA TYR A 24 14.99 24.52 34.81
C TYR A 24 16.28 24.06 35.48
N SER A 25 16.28 22.86 36.04
CA SER A 25 17.52 22.21 36.47
C SER A 25 17.53 20.69 36.27
N ILE A 26 18.73 20.10 36.32
CA ILE A 26 18.93 18.65 36.41
C ILE A 26 19.72 18.37 37.69
N ASP A 27 19.16 17.55 38.57
CA ASP A 27 19.67 17.24 39.92
C ASP A 27 20.05 18.50 40.74
N ASN A 28 19.40 19.65 40.52
CA ASN A 28 19.78 21.00 41.03
C ASN A 28 21.22 21.47 40.69
N LYS A 29 21.98 20.69 39.90
CA LYS A 29 23.39 20.95 39.54
C LYS A 29 23.50 21.72 38.24
N LEU A 30 22.86 21.23 37.18
CA LEU A 30 22.85 21.91 35.88
C LEU A 30 21.64 22.84 35.83
N LYS A 31 21.87 24.15 35.81
CA LYS A 31 20.79 25.16 35.79
C LYS A 31 20.63 25.75 34.39
N PHE A 32 19.39 25.99 33.98
CA PHE A 32 19.04 26.59 32.70
C PHE A 32 18.07 27.75 32.88
N LYS A 33 18.34 28.88 32.22
CA LYS A 33 17.45 30.04 32.16
C LYS A 33 17.09 30.31 30.70
N GLU A 34 15.81 30.22 30.37
CA GLU A 34 15.26 30.63 29.08
C GLU A 34 14.48 31.94 29.26
N VAL A 35 14.56 32.83 28.26
CA VAL A 35 13.82 34.09 28.28
C VAL A 35 13.06 34.27 26.97
N LEU A 36 11.78 34.66 27.05
CA LEU A 36 10.96 35.12 25.93
C LEU A 36 10.66 36.61 26.11
N TYR A 37 10.65 37.37 25.02
CA TYR A 37 10.25 38.78 25.01
C TYR A 37 9.05 38.96 24.09
N PHE A 38 7.91 39.35 24.67
CA PHE A 38 6.67 39.64 23.96
C PHE A 38 6.58 41.14 23.69
N PRO A 39 6.37 41.61 22.44
CA PRO A 39 6.42 43.03 22.10
C PRO A 39 5.11 43.76 22.47
N ILE A 40 4.82 43.85 23.77
CA ILE A 40 3.62 44.46 24.36
C ILE A 40 3.95 45.82 24.99
N LYS A 41 2.90 46.60 25.33
CA LYS A 41 3.01 47.88 26.04
C LYS A 41 2.14 47.84 27.30
N GLY A 42 2.52 46.99 28.27
CA GLY A 42 1.71 46.77 29.47
C GLY A 42 0.49 45.87 29.25
N VAL A 43 0.18 45.02 30.23
CA VAL A 43 -1.05 44.21 30.27
C VAL A 43 -1.61 44.18 31.69
N GLU A 44 -2.85 44.64 31.83
CA GLU A 44 -3.56 44.76 33.11
C GLU A 44 -4.74 43.78 33.23
N LYS A 45 -5.08 43.06 32.16
CA LYS A 45 -6.25 42.15 32.11
C LYS A 45 -5.82 40.70 31.88
N ASN A 46 -6.67 39.76 32.32
CA ASN A 46 -6.48 38.31 32.13
C ASN A 46 -5.20 37.73 32.76
N ILE A 47 -4.70 38.33 33.85
CA ILE A 47 -3.46 37.93 34.52
C ILE A 47 -3.48 36.44 34.92
N GLU A 48 -4.59 35.95 35.47
CA GLU A 48 -4.74 34.52 35.81
C GLU A 48 -4.62 33.59 34.59
N LEU A 49 -5.23 33.98 33.45
CA LEU A 49 -5.12 33.19 32.22
C LEU A 49 -3.70 33.24 31.64
N ILE A 50 -3.05 34.40 31.70
CA ILE A 50 -1.66 34.57 31.28
C ILE A 50 -0.75 33.66 32.10
N ASP A 51 -0.90 33.64 33.42
CA ASP A 51 -0.16 32.75 34.32
C ASP A 51 -0.36 31.27 33.97
N LYS A 52 -1.62 30.84 33.76
CA LYS A 52 -1.92 29.47 33.29
C LYS A 52 -1.21 29.14 31.98
N ILE A 53 -1.18 30.05 31.02
CA ILE A 53 -0.50 29.82 29.74
C ILE A 53 1.02 29.76 29.95
N LEU A 54 1.60 30.62 30.78
CA LEU A 54 3.03 30.64 31.10
C LEU A 54 3.48 29.35 31.76
N PHE A 55 2.70 28.79 32.69
CA PHE A 55 2.96 27.46 33.24
C PHE A 55 3.06 26.40 32.13
N ASN A 56 2.15 26.41 31.16
CA ASN A 56 2.18 25.46 30.06
C ASN A 56 3.34 25.74 29.07
N ILE A 57 3.73 26.99 28.86
CA ILE A 57 4.95 27.36 28.12
C ILE A 57 6.19 26.82 28.84
N HIS A 58 6.24 26.91 30.17
CA HIS A 58 7.32 26.36 30.99
C HIS A 58 7.48 24.86 30.74
N LEU A 59 6.38 24.10 30.82
CA LEU A 59 6.38 22.66 30.57
C LEU A 59 6.81 22.32 29.13
N ALA A 60 6.31 23.04 28.13
CA ALA A 60 6.69 22.81 26.73
C ALA A 60 8.16 23.19 26.43
N GLY A 61 8.69 24.24 27.06
CA GLY A 61 10.08 24.67 26.92
C GLY A 61 11.06 23.64 27.49
N GLY A 62 10.67 22.96 28.57
CA GLY A 62 11.43 21.91 29.23
C GLY A 62 11.94 20.79 28.32
N LEU A 63 11.22 20.48 27.23
CA LEU A 63 11.65 19.51 26.20
C LEU A 63 13.08 19.74 25.70
N SER A 64 13.48 21.02 25.58
CA SER A 64 14.78 21.42 25.07
C SER A 64 15.93 21.07 26.02
N TYR A 65 15.64 21.01 27.33
CA TYR A 65 16.58 20.80 28.42
C TYR A 65 16.53 19.37 28.95
N TRP A 66 15.34 18.80 29.15
CA TRP A 66 15.15 17.42 29.61
C TRP A 66 15.87 16.40 28.72
N LYS A 67 15.79 16.57 27.40
CA LYS A 67 16.39 15.65 26.42
C LYS A 67 17.90 15.51 26.55
N THR A 68 18.58 16.47 27.17
CA THR A 68 20.06 16.46 27.28
C THR A 68 20.57 15.23 28.03
N TYR A 69 19.79 14.72 28.97
CA TYR A 69 20.13 13.52 29.76
C TYR A 69 18.96 12.54 29.99
N CYS A 70 17.73 12.92 29.62
CA CYS A 70 16.52 12.09 29.74
C CYS A 70 16.30 11.43 31.13
N PRO A 71 16.43 12.17 32.25
CA PRO A 71 16.14 11.61 33.57
C PRO A 71 14.67 11.18 33.66
N GLN A 72 14.42 10.03 34.29
CA GLN A 72 13.07 9.46 34.37
C GLN A 72 12.15 10.23 35.32
N LYS A 73 12.69 10.71 36.45
CA LYS A 73 11.93 11.47 37.43
C LYS A 73 11.80 12.92 36.97
N ILE A 74 10.57 13.41 36.86
CA ILE A 74 10.28 14.82 36.62
C ILE A 74 9.71 15.41 37.92
N VAL A 75 10.18 16.59 38.28
CA VAL A 75 9.68 17.39 39.40
C VAL A 75 9.17 18.71 38.84
N VAL A 76 7.95 19.09 39.21
CA VAL A 76 7.33 20.35 38.80
C VAL A 76 7.11 21.20 40.06
N LYS A 77 8.02 22.14 40.34
CA LYS A 77 7.87 23.06 41.49
C LYS A 77 7.04 24.29 41.16
N SER A 78 6.92 24.61 39.86
CA SER A 78 6.26 25.83 39.39
C SER A 78 4.73 25.70 39.26
N GLY A 79 4.11 24.64 39.75
CA GLY A 79 2.67 24.40 39.65
C GLY A 79 2.30 22.92 39.62
N GLU A 80 1.00 22.65 39.63
CA GLU A 80 0.44 21.31 39.74
C GLU A 80 -0.25 20.85 38.45
N LEU A 81 -0.38 19.53 38.29
CA LEU A 81 -1.02 18.90 37.14
C LEU A 81 -2.07 17.91 37.60
N SER A 82 -3.24 17.91 36.96
CA SER A 82 -4.14 16.76 37.05
C SER A 82 -3.55 15.54 36.34
N LYS A 83 -4.01 14.34 36.71
CA LYS A 83 -3.63 13.07 36.04
C LYS A 83 -3.80 13.11 34.52
N THR A 84 -4.83 13.81 34.05
CA THR A 84 -5.09 13.99 32.61
C THR A 84 -4.13 14.94 31.93
N GLN A 85 -3.67 16.00 32.61
CA GLN A 85 -2.66 16.91 32.07
C GLN A 85 -1.28 16.24 32.04
N ALA A 86 -0.90 15.52 33.10
CA ALA A 86 0.34 14.74 33.14
C ALA A 86 0.44 13.77 31.94
N LYS A 87 -0.62 13.00 31.68
CA LYS A 87 -0.68 12.10 30.51
C LYS A 87 -0.53 12.81 29.16
N PHE A 88 -1.05 14.04 29.03
CA PHE A 88 -0.86 14.84 27.81
C PHE A 88 0.63 15.18 27.61
N TRP A 89 1.30 15.63 28.67
CA TRP A 89 2.73 15.97 28.62
C TRP A 89 3.62 14.76 28.38
N GLU A 90 3.34 13.64 29.05
CA GLU A 90 4.03 12.37 28.81
C GLU A 90 3.92 11.93 27.35
N LYS A 91 2.71 11.99 26.78
CA LYS A 91 2.46 11.67 25.38
C LYS A 91 3.23 12.60 24.44
N LEU A 92 3.23 13.91 24.71
CA LEU A 92 3.92 14.90 23.91
C LEU A 92 5.43 14.66 23.90
N TYR A 93 6.04 14.43 25.06
CA TYR A 93 7.46 14.12 25.17
C TYR A 93 7.80 12.79 24.47
N TYR A 94 7.05 11.72 24.76
CA TYR A 94 7.28 10.39 24.21
C TYR A 94 7.17 10.36 22.68
N LYS A 95 6.11 10.92 22.10
CA LYS A 95 5.91 10.94 20.65
C LYS A 95 6.72 12.04 19.95
N GLY A 96 6.79 13.23 20.55
CA GLY A 96 7.46 14.39 19.97
C GLY A 96 8.98 14.27 19.90
N LEU A 97 9.59 13.49 20.81
CA LEU A 97 11.02 13.16 20.79
C LEU A 97 11.34 11.87 20.02
N GLY A 98 10.38 11.32 19.25
CA GLY A 98 10.57 10.09 18.49
C GLY A 98 11.83 10.07 17.61
N GLN A 99 12.11 11.17 16.90
CA GLN A 99 13.33 11.28 16.09
C GLN A 99 14.59 11.36 16.97
N PHE A 100 14.52 12.11 18.07
CA PHE A 100 15.63 12.23 19.00
C PHE A 100 16.04 10.86 19.56
N TYR A 101 15.07 10.02 19.94
CA TYR A 101 15.36 8.66 20.41
C TYR A 101 15.99 7.80 19.31
N PHE A 102 15.52 7.93 18.07
CA PHE A 102 16.08 7.21 16.92
C PHE A 102 17.54 7.63 16.63
N GLU A 103 17.80 8.93 16.54
CA GLU A 103 19.13 9.48 16.23
C GLU A 103 20.17 9.13 17.30
N ASN A 104 19.77 9.15 18.57
CA ASN A 104 20.65 8.82 19.70
C ASN A 104 20.65 7.33 20.06
N LYS A 105 19.98 6.47 19.27
CA LYS A 105 19.86 5.01 19.50
C LYS A 105 19.28 4.63 20.87
N LEU A 106 18.49 5.52 21.46
CA LEU A 106 17.88 5.35 22.78
C LEU A 106 16.67 4.41 22.72
N ASP A 107 16.23 3.89 23.87
CA ASP A 107 14.97 3.13 23.94
C ASP A 107 13.85 4.02 24.51
N PRO A 108 12.88 4.46 23.69
CA PRO A 108 11.81 5.33 24.17
C PRO A 108 10.97 4.67 25.26
N ASN A 109 10.87 3.34 25.30
CA ASN A 109 10.07 2.64 26.29
C ASN A 109 10.72 2.63 27.68
N LYS A 110 12.06 2.69 27.73
CA LYS A 110 12.83 2.83 28.97
C LYS A 110 13.00 4.28 29.41
N LEU A 111 12.82 5.25 28.50
CA LEU A 111 12.98 6.68 28.76
C LEU A 111 11.64 7.42 28.78
N LYS A 112 10.56 6.73 29.18
CA LYS A 112 9.25 7.38 29.33
C LYS A 112 9.36 8.43 30.44
N PRO A 113 9.05 9.70 30.15
CA PRO A 113 8.93 10.71 31.20
C PRO A 113 7.76 10.33 32.11
N ASN A 114 7.92 10.58 33.41
CA ASN A 114 6.87 10.39 34.41
C ASN A 114 6.55 11.75 35.02
N PHE A 115 5.46 12.39 34.59
CA PHE A 115 5.06 13.70 35.11
C PHE A 115 4.28 13.52 36.41
N PRO A 116 4.62 14.28 37.48
CA PRO A 116 3.86 14.22 38.73
C PRO A 116 2.44 14.75 38.51
N TYR A 117 1.48 14.24 39.27
CA TYR A 117 0.12 14.71 39.26
C TYR A 117 -0.51 14.65 40.64
N GLU A 118 -1.44 15.57 40.87
CA GLU A 118 -2.25 15.69 42.08
C GLU A 118 -3.75 15.67 41.71
N ASN A 119 -4.61 15.52 42.71
CA ASN A 119 -6.07 15.59 42.54
C ASN A 119 -6.55 17.04 42.49
N VAL A 120 -6.14 17.78 41.46
CA VAL A 120 -6.49 19.19 41.27
C VAL A 120 -7.56 19.34 40.19
N GLU A 121 -8.62 20.08 40.49
CA GLU A 121 -9.57 20.54 39.49
C GLU A 121 -9.06 21.83 38.83
N THR A 122 -9.03 21.85 37.50
CA THR A 122 -8.55 23.00 36.72
C THR A 122 -9.63 23.47 35.76
N ASN A 123 -10.11 24.69 35.99
CA ASN A 123 -11.14 25.33 35.17
C ASN A 123 -10.51 26.23 34.08
N SER A 124 -11.07 26.15 32.87
CA SER A 124 -10.74 27.03 31.76
C SER A 124 -11.36 28.43 31.92
N ILE A 125 -10.67 29.46 31.42
CA ILE A 125 -11.11 30.86 31.52
C ILE A 125 -11.67 31.33 30.18
N ARG A 126 -12.85 31.97 30.18
CA ARG A 126 -13.46 32.52 28.96
C ARG A 126 -13.04 33.97 28.72
N LEU A 127 -12.93 34.35 27.45
CA LEU A 127 -12.60 35.68 26.98
C LEU A 127 -13.70 36.21 26.07
N THR A 128 -13.92 37.52 26.10
CA THR A 128 -14.86 38.25 25.24
C THR A 128 -14.10 39.27 24.38
N GLY A 129 -14.74 39.81 23.33
CA GLY A 129 -14.16 40.88 22.50
C GLY A 129 -12.95 40.49 21.63
N LEU A 130 -12.76 39.20 21.35
CA LEU A 130 -11.63 38.71 20.54
C LEU A 130 -11.78 39.07 19.05
N LYS A 131 -10.71 39.58 18.45
CA LYS A 131 -10.52 39.89 17.02
C LYS A 131 -10.23 38.64 16.20
N ASP A 132 -10.13 38.79 14.88
CA ASP A 132 -10.17 37.68 13.91
C ASP A 132 -9.05 36.62 14.03
N ASN A 133 -7.89 36.80 13.39
CA ASN A 133 -6.96 35.68 13.16
C ASN A 133 -5.49 36.03 13.44
N LEU A 134 -4.82 35.19 14.21
CA LEU A 134 -3.37 35.09 14.31
C LEU A 134 -2.90 33.99 13.35
N LEU A 135 -2.01 34.34 12.41
CA LEU A 135 -1.43 33.40 11.44
C LEU A 135 0.05 33.19 11.74
N PRO A 136 0.46 32.04 12.30
CA PRO A 136 1.85 31.68 12.43
C PRO A 136 2.57 31.68 11.06
N TRP A 137 3.67 32.43 10.99
CA TRP A 137 4.34 32.84 9.77
C TRP A 137 5.73 32.22 9.69
N GLY A 138 5.90 31.25 8.79
CA GLY A 138 7.17 30.57 8.58
C GLY A 138 8.04 31.20 7.48
N GLY A 139 7.48 32.11 6.66
CA GLY A 139 8.13 32.62 5.45
C GLY A 139 8.30 31.58 4.33
N GLY A 140 7.61 30.45 4.44
CA GLY A 140 7.59 29.37 3.45
C GLY A 140 6.27 29.35 2.68
N LYS A 141 6.20 28.42 1.70
CA LYS A 141 5.04 28.29 0.80
C LYS A 141 3.70 28.09 1.53
N ASP A 142 3.70 27.32 2.62
CA ASP A 142 2.48 26.93 3.33
C ASP A 142 1.82 28.14 4.01
N SER A 143 2.61 28.92 4.75
CA SER A 143 2.12 30.13 5.41
C SER A 143 1.65 31.18 4.41
N ILE A 144 2.36 31.31 3.28
CA ILE A 144 1.97 32.23 2.20
C ILE A 144 0.62 31.80 1.61
N VAL A 145 0.45 30.52 1.26
CA VAL A 145 -0.83 30.02 0.72
C VAL A 145 -1.97 30.22 1.73
N SER A 146 -1.75 30.00 3.02
CA SER A 146 -2.75 30.29 4.05
C SER A 146 -3.13 31.76 4.12
N ALA A 147 -2.15 32.68 4.07
CA ALA A 147 -2.42 34.12 4.02
C ALA A 147 -3.24 34.52 2.79
N GLU A 148 -2.92 33.98 1.61
CA GLU A 148 -3.66 34.25 0.39
C GLU A 148 -5.08 33.68 0.42
N ILE A 149 -5.30 32.52 1.05
CA ILE A 149 -6.65 31.98 1.27
C ILE A 149 -7.45 32.90 2.19
N LEU A 150 -6.88 33.36 3.31
CA LEU A 150 -7.55 34.29 4.23
C LEU A 150 -7.86 35.63 3.54
N ARG A 151 -6.92 36.16 2.75
CA ARG A 151 -7.12 37.39 1.98
C ARG A 151 -8.26 37.25 0.98
N LYS A 152 -8.29 36.15 0.21
CA LYS A 152 -9.40 35.86 -0.73
C LYS A 152 -10.74 35.70 -0.03
N ALA A 153 -10.74 35.15 1.18
CA ALA A 153 -11.93 35.02 2.02
C ALA A 153 -12.33 36.32 2.74
N LYS A 154 -11.63 37.44 2.48
CA LYS A 154 -11.83 38.74 3.15
C LYS A 154 -11.80 38.63 4.68
N LYS A 155 -10.95 37.75 5.21
CA LYS A 155 -10.70 37.62 6.66
C LYS A 155 -9.45 38.38 7.02
N ASP A 156 -9.53 39.24 8.04
CA ASP A 156 -8.33 39.93 8.51
C ASP A 156 -7.46 38.99 9.34
N PHE A 157 -6.14 39.23 9.31
CA PHE A 157 -5.17 38.41 10.02
C PHE A 157 -3.88 39.19 10.30
N THR A 158 -3.24 38.83 11.41
CA THR A 158 -1.92 39.32 11.81
C THR A 158 -0.91 38.18 11.75
N LEU A 159 0.29 38.46 11.27
CA LEU A 159 1.37 37.48 11.16
C LEU A 159 2.08 37.33 12.50
N PHE A 160 2.55 36.12 12.80
CA PHE A 160 3.28 35.82 14.03
C PHE A 160 4.53 34.97 13.79
N SER A 161 5.66 35.30 14.42
CA SER A 161 6.83 34.43 14.44
C SER A 161 7.57 34.45 15.77
N VAL A 162 8.22 33.33 16.10
CA VAL A 162 9.20 33.26 17.20
C VAL A 162 10.60 33.41 16.60
N ARG A 163 11.23 34.55 16.91
CA ARG A 163 12.42 35.14 16.27
C ARG A 163 12.21 35.48 14.79
N GLU A 164 12.88 36.53 14.35
CA GLU A 164 12.87 36.94 12.95
C GLU A 164 13.90 36.16 12.12
N SER A 165 13.50 35.71 10.94
CA SER A 165 14.40 35.25 9.87
C SER A 165 14.20 36.08 8.61
N ILE A 166 15.22 36.09 7.74
CA ILE A 166 15.20 36.81 6.46
C ILE A 166 13.95 36.48 5.63
N PRO A 167 13.60 35.20 5.37
CA PRO A 167 12.42 34.89 4.57
C PRO A 167 11.12 35.33 5.25
N GLN A 168 11.00 35.22 6.58
CA GLN A 168 9.81 35.68 7.29
C GLN A 168 9.60 37.19 7.12
N LYS A 169 10.65 38.00 7.31
CA LYS A 169 10.61 39.46 7.19
C LYS A 169 10.24 39.91 5.77
N GLN A 170 10.95 39.38 4.77
CA GLN A 170 10.74 39.77 3.38
C GLN A 170 9.34 39.40 2.90
N THR A 171 8.89 38.17 3.20
CA THR A 171 7.55 37.72 2.80
C THR A 171 6.43 38.41 3.59
N ALA A 172 6.65 38.79 4.85
CA ALA A 172 5.68 39.59 5.61
C ALA A 172 5.50 41.00 5.01
N LYS A 173 6.60 41.63 4.57
CA LYS A 173 6.56 42.92 3.85
C LYS A 173 5.75 42.80 2.56
N ILE A 174 5.98 41.75 1.77
CA ILE A 174 5.22 41.49 0.52
C ILE A 174 3.74 41.20 0.83
N ALA A 175 3.46 40.48 1.92
CA ALA A 175 2.09 40.20 2.34
C ALA A 175 1.34 41.45 2.84
N ASN A 176 2.06 42.56 3.09
CA ASN A 176 1.55 43.81 3.64
C ASN A 176 0.69 43.61 4.90
N LYS A 177 1.24 42.85 5.86
CA LYS A 177 0.59 42.57 7.15
C LYS A 177 1.57 42.78 8.29
N LYS A 178 1.04 43.22 9.44
CA LYS A 178 1.82 43.36 10.69
C LYS A 178 2.39 42.00 11.09
N LEU A 179 3.68 41.97 11.41
CA LEU A 179 4.38 40.80 11.94
C LEU A 179 4.70 41.02 13.42
N ILE A 180 4.04 40.26 14.29
CA ILE A 180 4.38 40.20 15.72
C ILE A 180 5.50 39.19 15.89
N THR A 181 6.64 39.65 16.43
CA THR A 181 7.80 38.80 16.66
C THR A 181 8.06 38.65 18.15
N VAL A 182 8.00 37.42 18.66
CA VAL A 182 8.44 37.09 20.01
C VAL A 182 9.90 36.68 19.96
N ASP A 183 10.76 37.39 20.67
CA ASP A 183 12.16 37.02 20.79
C ASP A 183 12.36 35.93 21.82
N ARG A 184 13.35 35.07 21.58
CA ARG A 184 13.66 33.92 22.43
C ARG A 184 15.15 33.89 22.70
N LYS A 185 15.58 33.79 23.95
CA LYS A 185 16.97 33.55 24.36
C LYS A 185 17.05 32.21 25.07
N LEU A 186 17.77 31.24 24.48
CA LEU A 186 18.03 29.94 25.10
C LEU A 186 19.11 30.07 26.18
N SER A 187 19.08 29.18 27.17
CA SER A 187 20.13 29.12 28.20
C SER A 187 21.54 29.01 27.59
N PRO A 188 22.50 29.88 27.98
CA PRO A 188 23.91 29.76 27.58
C PRO A 188 24.50 28.39 27.94
N ASN A 189 24.09 27.82 29.09
CA ASN A 189 24.56 26.50 29.56
C ASN A 189 24.17 25.37 28.60
N LEU A 190 23.04 25.50 27.88
CA LEU A 190 22.66 24.52 26.87
C LEU A 190 23.65 24.49 25.69
N LYS A 191 24.25 25.63 25.34
CA LYS A 191 25.29 25.69 24.30
C LYS A 191 26.60 25.08 24.80
N ALA A 192 26.98 25.34 26.05
CA ALA A 192 28.18 24.77 26.65
C ALA A 192 28.12 23.23 26.73
N LEU A 193 26.93 22.67 27.00
CA LEU A 193 26.71 21.22 27.04
C LEU A 193 26.84 20.52 25.67
N GLN A 194 26.70 21.23 24.55
CA GLN A 194 26.89 20.63 23.21
C GLN A 194 28.33 20.16 22.95
N LYS A 195 29.29 20.53 23.81
CA LYS A 195 30.70 20.10 23.77
C LYS A 195 31.02 19.00 24.80
N LYS A 196 30.02 18.47 25.51
CA LYS A 196 30.16 17.44 26.56
C LYS A 196 29.29 16.22 26.22
N ASP A 197 29.29 15.24 27.10
CA ASP A 197 28.54 13.97 27.08
C ASP A 197 26.99 14.14 27.20
N ALA A 198 26.40 15.13 26.53
CA ALA A 198 24.96 15.40 26.52
C ALA A 198 24.32 14.95 25.20
N TYR A 199 23.10 14.43 25.24
CA TYR A 199 22.38 14.08 24.02
C TYR A 199 21.93 15.33 23.25
N ILE A 200 22.07 15.26 21.93
CA ILE A 200 21.68 16.33 20.99
C ILE A 200 20.69 15.73 19.99
N GLY A 201 19.76 16.53 19.51
CA GLY A 201 18.84 16.06 18.45
C GLY A 201 17.58 16.90 18.35
N HIS A 202 16.63 16.39 17.58
CA HIS A 202 15.35 17.03 17.30
C HIS A 202 14.56 17.40 18.57
N VAL A 203 13.81 18.51 18.49
CA VAL A 203 12.79 18.92 19.47
C VAL A 203 11.52 19.23 18.70
N PRO A 204 10.33 18.82 19.16
CA PRO A 204 9.07 19.14 18.50
C PRO A 204 8.70 20.62 18.68
N ILE A 205 9.48 21.53 18.10
CA ILE A 205 9.44 22.98 18.37
C ILE A 205 8.07 23.61 18.09
N THR A 206 7.31 23.08 17.13
CA THR A 206 5.95 23.57 16.84
C THR A 206 5.01 23.40 18.03
N ALA A 207 5.17 22.38 18.88
CA ALA A 207 4.35 22.24 20.08
C ALA A 207 4.65 23.35 21.09
N TYR A 208 5.94 23.70 21.26
CA TYR A 208 6.34 24.83 22.09
C TYR A 208 5.78 26.15 21.55
N TYR A 209 5.89 26.37 20.24
CA TYR A 209 5.35 27.57 19.59
C TYR A 209 3.83 27.64 19.71
N SER A 210 3.13 26.51 19.71
CA SER A 210 1.67 26.49 19.86
C SER A 210 1.23 27.10 21.20
N PHE A 211 1.94 26.86 22.29
CA PHE A 211 1.61 27.51 23.58
C PHE A 211 1.96 29.02 23.57
N ILE A 212 3.06 29.41 22.92
CA ILE A 212 3.42 30.83 22.74
C ILE A 212 2.37 31.55 21.88
N GLU A 213 1.88 30.90 20.81
CA GLU A 213 0.82 31.41 19.93
C GLU A 213 -0.47 31.68 20.72
N ILE A 214 -0.81 30.83 21.68
CA ILE A 214 -1.96 31.05 22.57
C ILE A 214 -1.73 32.25 23.48
N LEU A 215 -0.54 32.42 24.05
CA LEU A 215 -0.24 33.61 24.85
C LEU A 215 -0.34 34.89 24.01
N VAL A 216 0.23 34.90 22.80
CA VAL A 216 0.10 36.04 21.87
C VAL A 216 -1.35 36.27 21.50
N ALA A 217 -2.15 35.21 21.29
CA ALA A 217 -3.57 35.37 21.04
C ALA A 217 -4.31 36.02 22.23
N VAL A 218 -3.94 35.72 23.47
CA VAL A 218 -4.50 36.41 24.64
C VAL A 218 -4.02 37.87 24.72
N LEU A 219 -2.70 38.11 24.63
CA LEU A 219 -2.10 39.43 24.79
C LEU A 219 -2.60 40.46 23.75
N TYR A 220 -2.90 40.01 22.53
CA TYR A 220 -3.37 40.88 21.44
C TYR A 220 -4.87 40.71 21.12
N GLY A 221 -5.57 39.84 21.85
CA GLY A 221 -7.00 39.59 21.70
C GLY A 221 -7.39 38.94 20.38
N PHE A 222 -6.74 37.84 19.97
CA PHE A 222 -7.11 37.05 18.79
C PHE A 222 -7.99 35.85 19.14
N LYS A 223 -9.01 35.60 18.32
CA LYS A 223 -9.98 34.50 18.46
C LYS A 223 -9.49 33.21 17.85
N ASN A 224 -8.70 33.28 16.78
CA ASN A 224 -8.24 32.10 16.06
C ASN A 224 -6.72 32.10 15.93
N VAL A 225 -6.10 30.96 16.21
CA VAL A 225 -4.73 30.64 15.80
C VAL A 225 -4.82 29.70 14.59
N VAL A 226 -4.52 30.25 13.42
CA VAL A 226 -4.75 29.60 12.12
C VAL A 226 -3.43 29.06 11.59
N LEU A 227 -3.20 27.76 11.75
CA LEU A 227 -1.97 27.11 11.31
C LEU A 227 -2.00 26.73 9.83
N SER A 228 -0.80 26.53 9.29
CA SER A 228 -0.59 26.12 7.90
C SER A 228 -0.16 24.67 7.74
N ASN A 229 -0.46 23.80 8.72
CA ASN A 229 -0.07 22.39 8.63
C ASN A 229 -0.95 21.63 7.63
N GLU A 230 -0.31 20.74 6.87
CA GLU A 230 -0.94 20.01 5.78
C GLU A 230 -1.05 18.50 6.07
N LYS A 231 -1.71 17.75 5.19
CA LYS A 231 -2.08 16.34 5.42
C LYS A 231 -0.89 15.37 5.50
N SER A 232 0.23 15.70 4.90
CA SER A 232 1.44 14.87 4.82
C SER A 232 2.25 14.91 6.11
N SER A 233 2.02 15.91 6.98
CA SER A 233 2.56 15.97 8.35
C SER A 233 2.14 14.77 9.24
N ASP A 234 1.08 14.05 8.87
CA ASP A 234 0.62 12.82 9.56
C ASP A 234 1.46 11.57 9.22
N TYR A 235 2.38 11.65 8.25
CA TYR A 235 3.09 10.49 7.73
C TYR A 235 4.40 10.25 8.48
N GLY A 236 4.40 9.24 9.36
CA GLY A 236 5.60 8.76 10.04
C GLY A 236 6.70 8.30 9.07
N ASN A 237 7.95 8.55 9.45
CA ASN A 237 9.14 8.27 8.65
C ASN A 237 9.62 6.82 8.82
N ILE A 238 9.68 6.34 10.06
CA ILE A 238 10.29 5.03 10.41
C ILE A 238 9.60 4.40 11.64
N LYS A 239 9.64 3.07 11.75
CA LYS A 239 9.30 2.36 13.00
C LYS A 239 10.59 2.02 13.75
N TYR A 240 10.69 2.43 15.00
CA TYR A 240 11.87 2.21 15.82
C TYR A 240 11.45 1.76 17.23
N LYS A 241 11.88 0.55 17.64
CA LYS A 241 11.56 -0.05 18.96
C LYS A 241 10.08 0.05 19.34
N GLY A 242 9.18 -0.23 18.40
CA GLY A 242 7.73 -0.17 18.58
C GLY A 242 7.10 1.23 18.41
N LEU A 243 7.88 2.31 18.45
CA LEU A 243 7.41 3.67 18.21
C LEU A 243 7.41 4.00 16.70
N VAL A 244 6.30 4.53 16.19
CA VAL A 244 6.27 5.16 14.86
C VAL A 244 6.86 6.56 14.99
N VAL A 245 8.07 6.75 14.49
CA VAL A 245 8.76 8.04 14.51
C VAL A 245 8.18 8.93 13.42
N ASN A 246 7.50 10.00 13.84
CA ASN A 246 7.05 11.09 12.98
C ASN A 246 7.90 12.33 13.29
N HIS A 247 8.78 12.74 12.36
CA HIS A 247 9.60 13.96 12.48
C HIS A 247 8.73 15.20 12.76
N GLN A 248 7.49 15.21 12.27
CA GLN A 248 6.55 16.32 12.41
C GLN A 248 5.37 16.00 13.31
N TYR A 249 5.57 15.19 14.36
CA TYR A 249 4.48 14.84 15.27
C TYR A 249 3.69 16.06 15.78
N SER A 250 4.37 17.15 16.14
CA SER A 250 3.72 18.40 16.59
C SER A 250 3.02 19.22 15.50
N LYS A 251 2.98 18.73 14.26
CA LYS A 251 2.16 19.24 13.15
C LYS A 251 1.07 18.27 12.73
N SER A 252 1.06 17.07 13.29
CA SER A 252 0.07 16.03 12.98
C SER A 252 -1.33 16.42 13.44
N TYR A 253 -2.34 15.82 12.82
CA TYR A 253 -3.74 15.93 13.22
C TYR A 253 -3.98 15.34 14.62
N GLU A 254 -3.21 14.30 15.00
CA GLU A 254 -3.27 13.75 16.35
C GLU A 254 -2.89 14.80 17.39
N PHE A 255 -1.75 15.47 17.22
CA PHE A 255 -1.32 16.53 18.11
C PHE A 255 -2.30 17.71 18.11
N GLU A 256 -2.75 18.17 16.94
CA GLU A 256 -3.70 19.28 16.84
C GLU A 256 -5.00 18.99 17.62
N LYS A 257 -5.55 17.77 17.47
CA LYS A 257 -6.76 17.38 18.19
C LYS A 257 -6.55 17.31 19.70
N ASP A 258 -5.43 16.74 20.15
CA ASP A 258 -5.10 16.64 21.57
C ASP A 258 -4.85 18.03 22.18
N PHE A 259 -4.11 18.88 21.47
CA PHE A 259 -3.81 20.25 21.89
C PHE A 259 -5.06 21.11 21.96
N SER A 260 -5.94 21.09 20.95
CA SER A 260 -7.18 21.88 20.98
C SER A 260 -8.13 21.42 22.09
N LYS A 261 -8.17 20.12 22.41
CA LYS A 261 -8.92 19.61 23.56
C LYS A 261 -8.31 20.06 24.89
N TYR A 262 -6.99 19.98 25.01
CA TYR A 262 -6.25 20.43 26.19
C TYR A 262 -6.48 21.93 26.44
N LEU A 263 -6.34 22.75 25.40
CA LEU A 263 -6.59 24.18 25.39
C LEU A 263 -8.01 24.49 25.88
N ALA A 264 -9.03 23.88 25.27
CA ALA A 264 -10.43 24.15 25.60
C ALA A 264 -10.78 23.75 27.04
N LYS A 265 -10.17 22.68 27.57
CA LYS A 265 -10.49 22.17 28.90
C LYS A 265 -9.73 22.87 30.03
N TYR A 266 -8.44 23.18 29.84
CA TYR A 266 -7.56 23.61 30.94
C TYR A 266 -7.04 25.03 30.84
N ILE A 267 -7.20 25.70 29.70
CA ILE A 267 -6.67 27.05 29.48
C ILE A 267 -7.81 27.99 29.10
N THR A 268 -8.32 27.90 27.87
CA THR A 268 -9.44 28.72 27.40
C THR A 268 -10.17 28.04 26.24
N PRO A 269 -11.52 27.99 26.26
CA PRO A 269 -12.31 27.54 25.12
C PRO A 269 -12.53 28.66 24.08
N SER A 270 -12.09 29.88 24.38
CA SER A 270 -12.41 31.08 23.59
C SER A 270 -11.53 31.23 22.35
N ILE A 271 -10.37 30.58 22.34
CA ILE A 271 -9.40 30.62 21.26
C ILE A 271 -9.46 29.31 20.48
N LYS A 272 -9.72 29.40 19.17
CA LYS A 272 -9.73 28.24 18.28
C LYS A 272 -8.35 28.01 17.68
N TYR A 273 -7.81 26.81 17.85
CA TYR A 273 -6.55 26.37 17.26
C TYR A 273 -6.82 25.29 16.21
N PHE A 274 -6.46 25.54 14.95
CA PHE A 274 -6.68 24.61 13.83
C PHE A 274 -5.76 24.88 12.64
N SER A 275 -5.57 23.87 11.79
CA SER A 275 -4.79 24.03 10.55
C SER A 275 -5.66 24.20 9.30
N LEU A 276 -5.50 25.32 8.60
CA LEU A 276 -6.26 25.68 7.40
C LEU A 276 -5.99 24.73 6.23
N LEU A 277 -4.77 24.21 6.11
CA LEU A 277 -4.32 23.35 5.00
C LEU A 277 -4.46 21.85 5.30
N ARG A 278 -5.13 21.44 6.39
CA ARG A 278 -5.17 20.05 6.88
C ARG A 278 -5.62 19.03 5.82
N ASN A 279 -6.50 19.43 4.90
CA ASN A 279 -7.02 18.55 3.85
C ASN A 279 -6.19 18.56 2.56
N TRP A 280 -5.15 19.37 2.49
CA TRP A 280 -4.34 19.55 1.30
C TRP A 280 -3.05 18.74 1.39
N TYR A 281 -2.59 18.32 0.22
CA TYR A 281 -1.32 17.65 0.00
C TYR A 281 -0.28 18.69 -0.42
N GLU A 282 0.99 18.39 -0.19
CA GLU A 282 2.12 19.24 -0.56
C GLU A 282 2.10 19.64 -2.04
N ILE A 283 1.79 18.69 -2.94
CA ILE A 283 1.70 18.99 -4.37
C ILE A 283 0.58 19.99 -4.72
N LYS A 284 -0.53 19.99 -3.97
CA LYS A 284 -1.61 20.97 -4.14
C LYS A 284 -1.18 22.34 -3.64
N ILE A 285 -0.47 22.39 -2.51
CA ILE A 285 0.04 23.65 -1.96
C ILE A 285 1.07 24.26 -2.91
N ALA A 286 1.97 23.46 -3.50
CA ALA A 286 2.90 23.93 -4.51
C ALA A 286 2.18 24.51 -5.75
N LYS A 287 1.10 23.87 -6.21
CA LYS A 287 0.24 24.39 -7.30
C LYS A 287 -0.45 25.70 -6.94
N GLU A 288 -0.91 25.85 -5.69
CA GLU A 288 -1.54 27.09 -5.27
C GLU A 288 -0.51 28.21 -5.08
N PHE A 289 0.64 27.88 -4.48
CA PHE A 289 1.75 28.80 -4.31
C PHE A 289 2.30 29.33 -5.63
N SER A 290 2.32 28.51 -6.69
CA SER A 290 2.80 28.90 -8.02
C SER A 290 2.01 30.06 -8.66
N LYS A 291 0.86 30.44 -8.09
CA LYS A 291 0.05 31.58 -8.53
C LYS A 291 0.51 32.93 -7.96
N TYR A 292 1.49 32.94 -7.06
CA TYR A 292 1.92 34.15 -6.35
C TYR A 292 3.40 34.47 -6.62
N PRO A 293 3.75 34.88 -7.85
CA PRO A 293 5.14 35.11 -8.27
C PRO A 293 5.86 36.19 -7.45
N GLN A 294 5.13 37.13 -6.83
CA GLN A 294 5.70 38.19 -6.00
C GLN A 294 6.51 37.65 -4.81
N TYR A 295 6.27 36.41 -4.36
CA TYR A 295 7.00 35.81 -3.24
C TYR A 295 8.23 34.98 -3.66
N PHE A 296 8.42 34.68 -4.96
CA PHE A 296 9.40 33.70 -5.42
C PHE A 296 10.85 34.02 -5.05
N GLN A 297 11.20 35.30 -4.92
CA GLN A 297 12.56 35.74 -4.55
C GLN A 297 12.76 35.92 -3.04
N SER A 298 11.73 35.70 -2.22
CA SER A 298 11.76 36.01 -0.78
C SER A 298 11.39 34.84 0.12
N PHE A 299 10.69 33.83 -0.40
CA PHE A 299 10.30 32.68 0.39
C PHE A 299 11.45 31.69 0.56
N SER A 300 11.47 31.01 1.71
CA SER A 300 12.30 29.83 1.88
C SER A 300 11.75 28.90 2.95
N SER A 301 12.03 27.62 2.76
CA SER A 301 11.85 26.62 3.81
C SER A 301 13.18 25.94 4.18
N CYS A 302 14.31 26.38 3.64
CA CYS A 302 15.61 25.76 3.88
C CYS A 302 16.12 26.00 5.31
N ASN A 303 16.24 24.93 6.10
CA ASN A 303 16.71 24.99 7.49
C ASN A 303 18.19 25.40 7.58
N LEU A 304 19.04 24.87 6.69
CA LEU A 304 20.49 25.12 6.71
C LEU A 304 20.86 26.57 6.35
N ALA A 305 20.07 27.20 5.48
CA ALA A 305 20.28 28.60 5.10
C ALA A 305 19.69 29.59 6.12
N ASN A 306 18.48 29.32 6.66
CA ASN A 306 17.72 30.39 7.33
C ASN A 306 17.42 30.17 8.82
N PHE A 307 17.32 28.92 9.29
CA PHE A 307 16.66 28.63 10.56
C PHE A 307 17.57 28.01 11.63
N LYS A 308 18.89 27.92 11.39
CA LYS A 308 19.86 27.57 12.45
C LYS A 308 19.91 28.69 13.49
N ILE A 309 19.91 28.29 14.77
CA ILE A 309 19.93 29.20 15.93
C ILE A 309 21.25 29.99 15.98
N ASP A 310 22.35 29.30 15.77
CA ASP A 310 23.66 29.93 15.59
C ASP A 310 23.75 30.47 14.16
N LYS A 311 23.76 31.81 14.04
CA LYS A 311 23.82 32.49 12.74
C LYS A 311 25.13 32.17 12.00
N SER A 312 26.23 31.91 12.71
CA SER A 312 27.53 31.56 12.10
C SER A 312 27.49 30.21 11.38
N LYS A 313 26.61 29.31 11.81
CA LYS A 313 26.42 27.97 11.22
C LYS A 313 25.44 27.93 10.05
N ARG A 314 24.91 29.08 9.62
CA ARG A 314 24.06 29.19 8.44
C ARG A 314 24.92 29.19 7.19
N LEU A 315 24.51 28.45 6.17
CA LEU A 315 25.20 28.48 4.87
C LEU A 315 24.96 29.83 4.20
N LYS A 316 26.02 30.57 3.88
CA LYS A 316 25.99 31.86 3.15
C LYS A 316 25.69 31.66 1.66
N THR A 317 24.59 30.99 1.36
CA THR A 317 24.17 30.54 0.01
C THR A 317 22.92 31.28 -0.50
N GLY A 318 22.55 32.39 0.17
CA GLY A 318 21.25 33.02 -0.02
C GLY A 318 20.12 32.26 0.69
N LEU A 319 18.92 32.28 0.12
CA LEU A 319 17.72 31.67 0.73
C LEU A 319 17.71 30.14 0.67
N TRP A 320 18.46 29.50 -0.23
CA TRP A 320 18.42 28.06 -0.48
C TRP A 320 19.83 27.48 -0.50
N CYS A 321 20.10 26.44 0.30
CA CYS A 321 21.41 25.79 0.30
C CYS A 321 21.65 24.85 -0.89
N ASN A 322 20.59 24.51 -1.63
CA ASN A 322 20.64 23.70 -2.85
C ASN A 322 21.27 22.30 -2.72
N SER A 323 21.42 21.79 -1.49
CA SER A 323 22.08 20.52 -1.21
C SER A 323 21.32 19.63 -0.22
N CYS A 324 20.36 20.18 0.54
CA CYS A 324 19.61 19.39 1.52
C CYS A 324 18.34 18.77 0.90
N PRO A 325 17.82 17.66 1.49
CA PRO A 325 16.60 17.01 1.04
C PRO A 325 15.38 17.94 0.96
N LYS A 326 15.31 18.96 1.82
CA LYS A 326 14.23 19.94 1.80
C LYS A 326 14.28 20.87 0.57
N CYS A 327 15.48 21.25 0.10
CA CYS A 327 15.62 22.00 -1.15
C CYS A 327 15.21 21.13 -2.34
N ALA A 328 15.75 19.90 -2.41
CA ALA A 328 15.42 18.95 -3.48
C ALA A 328 13.91 18.67 -3.56
N PHE A 329 13.25 18.48 -2.42
CA PHE A 329 11.80 18.27 -2.35
C PHE A 329 11.01 19.48 -2.87
N VAL A 330 11.29 20.69 -2.39
CA VAL A 330 10.56 21.90 -2.82
C VAL A 330 10.83 22.18 -4.30
N PHE A 331 12.06 21.97 -4.77
CA PHE A 331 12.42 22.08 -6.18
C PHE A 331 11.54 21.17 -7.05
N VAL A 332 11.45 19.86 -6.73
CA VAL A 332 10.57 18.94 -7.47
C VAL A 332 9.11 19.38 -7.44
N MET A 333 8.59 19.79 -6.28
CA MET A 333 7.19 20.21 -6.17
C MET A 333 6.88 21.44 -7.02
N LEU A 334 7.77 22.44 -7.04
CA LEU A 334 7.57 23.68 -7.79
C LEU A 334 7.83 23.48 -9.30
N SER A 335 8.83 22.70 -9.70
CA SER A 335 9.13 22.42 -11.11
C SER A 335 7.97 21.76 -11.85
N ALA A 336 7.06 21.09 -11.14
CA ALA A 336 5.83 20.54 -11.70
C ALA A 336 4.82 21.60 -12.16
N PHE A 337 4.92 22.84 -11.67
CA PHE A 337 3.95 23.91 -11.93
C PHE A 337 4.56 25.20 -12.47
N LEU A 338 5.84 25.45 -12.24
CA LEU A 338 6.55 26.63 -12.74
C LEU A 338 7.41 26.30 -13.96
N PRO A 339 7.62 27.25 -14.89
CA PRO A 339 8.62 27.12 -15.94
C PRO A 339 10.03 26.98 -15.35
N LYS A 340 10.92 26.25 -16.05
CA LYS A 340 12.33 26.06 -15.69
C LYS A 340 13.03 27.40 -15.47
N LYS A 341 12.78 28.41 -16.31
CA LYS A 341 13.33 29.76 -16.16
C LYS A 341 13.04 30.36 -14.78
N GLU A 342 11.82 30.19 -14.26
CA GLU A 342 11.44 30.68 -12.93
C GLU A 342 12.06 29.83 -11.81
N ILE A 343 12.11 28.51 -11.98
CA ILE A 343 12.79 27.61 -11.04
C ILE A 343 14.27 27.98 -10.89
N LEU A 344 14.96 28.25 -11.99
CA LEU A 344 16.35 28.68 -11.98
C LEU A 344 16.52 30.05 -11.32
N LYS A 345 15.56 30.96 -11.43
CA LYS A 345 15.61 32.23 -10.67
C LYS A 345 15.46 32.00 -9.15
N ILE A 346 14.65 31.04 -8.71
CA ILE A 346 14.43 30.74 -7.29
C ILE A 346 15.66 30.05 -6.68
N PHE A 347 16.15 28.99 -7.32
CA PHE A 347 17.21 28.14 -6.76
C PHE A 347 18.61 28.49 -7.29
N LYS A 348 18.72 29.40 -8.26
CA LYS A 348 19.97 29.80 -8.94
C LYS A 348 20.69 28.70 -9.73
N LYS A 349 20.19 27.46 -9.71
CA LYS A 349 20.74 26.33 -10.47
C LYS A 349 19.69 25.24 -10.71
N ASP A 350 19.95 24.37 -11.67
CA ASP A 350 19.15 23.16 -11.92
C ASP A 350 19.56 22.06 -10.94
N LEU A 351 18.71 21.74 -9.95
CA LEU A 351 19.03 20.69 -9.00
C LEU A 351 18.99 19.29 -9.61
N PHE A 352 18.25 19.07 -10.70
CA PHE A 352 18.27 17.76 -11.37
C PHE A 352 19.60 17.47 -12.06
N ASP A 353 20.41 18.49 -12.32
CA ASP A 353 21.72 18.33 -12.94
C ASP A 353 22.85 18.09 -11.92
N ASP A 354 22.56 18.28 -10.63
CA ASP A 354 23.53 18.05 -9.54
C ASP A 354 23.61 16.56 -9.19
N LYS A 355 24.66 15.89 -9.69
CA LYS A 355 24.93 14.46 -9.42
C LYS A 355 24.99 14.12 -7.92
N LYS A 356 25.38 15.07 -7.05
CA LYS A 356 25.44 14.83 -5.60
C LYS A 356 24.05 14.65 -4.98
N LEU A 357 23.01 15.18 -5.62
CA LEU A 357 21.61 15.04 -5.18
C LEU A 357 20.92 13.78 -5.71
N GLU A 358 21.56 12.99 -6.57
CA GLU A 358 20.94 11.80 -7.18
C GLU A 358 20.32 10.87 -6.11
N ASN A 359 21.13 10.48 -5.14
CA ASN A 359 20.70 9.62 -4.03
C ASN A 359 19.53 10.23 -3.25
N THR A 360 19.52 11.54 -3.09
CA THR A 360 18.43 12.28 -2.43
C THR A 360 17.14 12.17 -3.25
N PHE A 361 17.19 12.37 -4.57
CA PHE A 361 15.99 12.22 -5.41
C PHE A 361 15.47 10.78 -5.46
N LEU A 362 16.36 9.78 -5.49
CA LEU A 362 15.97 8.37 -5.40
C LEU A 362 15.29 8.05 -4.06
N ASP A 363 15.77 8.62 -2.95
CA ASP A 363 15.13 8.50 -1.64
C ASP A 363 13.74 9.15 -1.62
N LEU A 364 13.60 10.34 -2.21
CA LEU A 364 12.32 11.06 -2.34
C LEU A 364 11.29 10.27 -3.15
N LEU A 365 11.74 9.57 -4.21
CA LEU A 365 10.90 8.66 -5.00
C LEU A 365 10.60 7.33 -4.30
N GLY A 366 11.34 7.02 -3.24
CA GLY A 366 11.26 5.78 -2.51
C GLY A 366 11.83 4.57 -3.26
N LEU A 367 12.79 4.83 -4.16
CA LEU A 367 13.54 3.81 -4.89
C LEU A 367 14.72 3.25 -4.09
N ARG A 368 15.05 3.85 -2.94
CA ARG A 368 15.97 3.31 -1.93
C ARG A 368 15.28 3.16 -0.57
N ALA A 369 15.97 2.49 0.37
CA ALA A 369 15.41 2.02 1.64
C ALA A 369 15.00 3.14 2.62
N HIS A 370 15.64 4.32 2.58
CA HIS A 370 15.47 5.36 3.60
C HIS A 370 14.81 6.62 3.04
N LYS A 371 13.62 6.99 3.56
CA LYS A 371 13.05 8.33 3.33
C LYS A 371 13.83 9.33 4.21
N PRO A 372 14.29 10.48 3.69
CA PRO A 372 15.02 11.45 4.51
C PRO A 372 14.11 11.96 5.63
N LEU A 373 14.63 12.06 6.86
CA LEU A 373 13.84 12.46 8.05
C LEU A 373 13.25 13.87 7.88
N GLU A 374 13.98 14.78 7.25
CA GLU A 374 13.55 16.17 6.98
C GLU A 374 12.50 16.29 5.85
N CYS A 375 12.18 15.21 5.13
CA CYS A 375 11.25 15.25 4.00
C CYS A 375 9.78 15.09 4.46
N VAL A 376 8.97 16.08 4.11
CA VAL A 376 7.57 16.23 4.53
C VAL A 376 6.58 15.48 3.64
N GLY A 377 6.73 15.57 2.32
CA GLY A 377 5.77 14.99 1.38
C GLY A 377 5.82 13.47 1.24
N ARG A 378 4.79 12.90 0.62
CA ARG A 378 4.72 11.46 0.32
C ARG A 378 5.50 11.12 -0.94
N LYS A 379 6.03 9.90 -0.99
CA LYS A 379 6.64 9.30 -2.19
C LYS A 379 5.72 9.41 -3.43
N SER A 380 4.41 9.23 -3.24
CA SER A 380 3.41 9.35 -4.31
C SER A 380 3.29 10.76 -4.88
N GLU A 381 3.49 11.80 -4.07
CA GLU A 381 3.43 13.20 -4.51
C GLU A 381 4.67 13.54 -5.33
N VAL A 382 5.86 13.11 -4.87
CA VAL A 382 7.10 13.26 -5.62
C VAL A 382 7.00 12.58 -6.99
N LYS A 383 6.47 11.35 -7.04
CA LYS A 383 6.23 10.64 -8.31
C LYS A 383 5.27 11.39 -9.22
N GLN A 384 4.20 11.95 -8.68
CA GLN A 384 3.22 12.73 -9.48
C GLN A 384 3.81 14.04 -10.00
N ALA A 385 4.57 14.76 -9.17
CA ALA A 385 5.27 15.97 -9.57
C ALA A 385 6.29 15.68 -10.68
N LEU A 386 7.07 14.61 -10.51
CA LEU A 386 8.08 14.20 -11.50
C LEU A 386 7.46 13.79 -12.83
N LYS A 387 6.32 13.08 -12.82
CA LYS A 387 5.56 12.78 -14.04
C LYS A 387 5.21 14.07 -14.80
N LYS A 388 4.71 15.09 -14.09
CA LYS A 388 4.39 16.39 -14.69
C LYS A 388 5.61 17.10 -15.26
N ILE A 389 6.75 17.02 -14.57
CA ILE A 389 8.01 17.61 -15.03
C ILE A 389 8.47 16.97 -16.34
N ILE A 390 8.40 15.64 -16.42
CA ILE A 390 8.73 14.89 -17.64
C ILE A 390 7.75 15.25 -18.76
N GLU A 391 6.44 15.26 -18.50
CA GLU A 391 5.41 15.66 -19.46
C GLU A 391 5.62 17.10 -20.00
N LYS A 392 6.14 18.02 -19.18
CA LYS A 392 6.48 19.39 -19.59
C LYS A 392 7.74 19.48 -20.47
N GLY A 393 8.64 18.49 -20.43
CA GLY A 393 9.84 18.42 -21.25
C GLY A 393 10.96 19.46 -20.96
N GLU A 394 10.71 20.49 -20.15
CA GLU A 394 11.69 21.58 -19.91
C GLU A 394 12.98 21.13 -19.20
N PHE A 395 12.91 20.02 -18.43
CA PHE A 395 14.06 19.42 -17.75
C PHE A 395 14.55 18.14 -18.42
N LYS A 396 14.11 17.83 -19.65
CA LYS A 396 14.47 16.60 -20.37
C LYS A 396 15.98 16.37 -20.46
N ASP A 397 16.75 17.46 -20.48
CA ASP A 397 18.20 17.41 -20.64
C ASP A 397 19.00 17.29 -19.34
N SER A 398 18.36 17.50 -18.19
CA SER A 398 19.01 17.47 -16.87
C SER A 398 19.41 16.04 -16.50
N TYR A 399 20.61 15.85 -15.94
CA TYR A 399 21.21 14.54 -15.63
C TYR A 399 20.23 13.55 -14.98
N PHE A 400 19.56 13.95 -13.89
CA PHE A 400 18.65 13.06 -13.16
C PHE A 400 17.40 12.71 -13.98
N ILE A 401 16.86 13.66 -14.74
CA ILE A 401 15.68 13.43 -15.60
C ILE A 401 16.02 12.48 -16.74
N LYS A 402 17.13 12.69 -17.44
CA LYS A 402 17.65 11.74 -18.43
C LYS A 402 17.80 10.35 -17.81
N LYS A 403 18.42 10.23 -16.64
CA LYS A 403 18.63 8.93 -15.98
C LYS A 403 17.34 8.18 -15.63
N ILE A 404 16.29 8.89 -15.20
CA ILE A 404 14.99 8.25 -14.89
C ILE A 404 14.13 8.01 -16.13
N ASP A 405 14.25 8.87 -17.14
CA ASP A 405 13.46 8.85 -18.37
C ASP A 405 14.06 7.93 -19.43
N ASP A 406 15.39 7.76 -19.44
CA ASP A 406 16.13 6.80 -20.26
C ASP A 406 16.16 5.39 -19.65
N LYS A 407 15.48 5.16 -18.51
CA LYS A 407 15.46 3.83 -17.90
C LYS A 407 15.10 2.78 -18.93
N LYS A 408 16.05 1.87 -19.19
CA LYS A 408 15.93 0.81 -20.19
C LYS A 408 14.90 -0.20 -19.72
N LEU A 409 13.65 0.05 -20.12
CA LEU A 409 12.50 -0.78 -19.82
C LEU A 409 12.48 -1.97 -20.77
N VAL A 410 12.51 -3.17 -20.21
CA VAL A 410 12.31 -4.42 -20.93
C VAL A 410 10.94 -4.99 -20.56
N ILE A 411 10.10 -5.24 -21.56
CA ILE A 411 8.93 -6.11 -21.43
C ILE A 411 9.38 -7.51 -21.80
N LEU A 412 9.43 -8.39 -20.80
CA LEU A 412 9.93 -9.75 -20.95
C LEU A 412 8.75 -10.74 -21.02
N GLY A 413 8.50 -11.23 -22.22
CA GLY A 413 7.33 -11.99 -22.65
C GLY A 413 6.21 -11.08 -23.17
N LEU A 414 5.76 -11.31 -24.40
CA LEU A 414 4.73 -10.55 -25.10
C LEU A 414 3.43 -11.38 -25.30
N GLY A 415 3.10 -12.22 -24.31
CA GLY A 415 1.78 -12.84 -24.24
C GLY A 415 0.67 -11.82 -23.98
N VAL A 416 -0.54 -12.30 -23.66
CA VAL A 416 -1.70 -11.44 -23.37
C VAL A 416 -1.40 -10.39 -22.29
N GLU A 417 -0.72 -10.77 -21.20
CA GLU A 417 -0.28 -9.82 -20.17
C GLU A 417 0.80 -8.85 -20.67
N GLY A 418 1.82 -9.34 -21.38
CA GLY A 418 2.89 -8.51 -21.94
C GLY A 418 2.37 -7.44 -22.90
N GLN A 419 1.39 -7.77 -23.73
CA GLN A 419 0.72 -6.79 -24.60
C GLN A 419 -0.09 -5.76 -23.79
N SER A 420 -0.69 -6.16 -22.66
CA SER A 420 -1.37 -5.22 -21.75
C SER A 420 -0.38 -4.28 -21.07
N VAL A 421 0.79 -4.79 -20.63
CA VAL A 421 1.90 -3.95 -20.16
C VAL A 421 2.33 -2.96 -21.23
N LEU A 422 2.50 -3.41 -22.48
CA LEU A 422 2.90 -2.54 -23.58
C LEU A 422 1.90 -1.40 -23.81
N ARG A 423 0.60 -1.72 -23.88
CA ARG A 423 -0.47 -0.72 -24.00
C ARG A 423 -0.48 0.25 -22.83
N PHE A 424 -0.30 -0.26 -21.61
CA PHE A 424 -0.24 0.58 -20.41
C PHE A 424 0.94 1.55 -20.47
N MET A 425 2.13 1.08 -20.82
CA MET A 425 3.33 1.92 -20.94
C MET A 425 3.20 2.96 -22.05
N ARG A 426 2.68 2.57 -23.22
CA ARG A 426 2.37 3.49 -24.33
C ARG A 426 1.28 4.51 -23.99
N GLY A 427 0.36 4.17 -23.09
CA GLY A 427 -0.64 5.09 -22.55
C GLY A 427 -0.06 6.12 -21.58
N ILE A 428 1.09 5.83 -20.96
CA ILE A 428 1.83 6.77 -20.11
C ILE A 428 2.69 7.68 -20.99
N ASP A 429 3.46 7.09 -21.90
CA ASP A 429 4.36 7.81 -22.80
C ASP A 429 4.40 7.10 -24.16
N ARG A 430 3.95 7.83 -25.19
CA ARG A 430 3.84 7.33 -26.56
C ARG A 430 5.20 7.10 -27.22
N GLU A 431 6.23 7.84 -26.82
CA GLU A 431 7.55 7.81 -27.45
C GLU A 431 8.58 7.02 -26.64
N LYS A 432 8.22 6.55 -25.45
CA LYS A 432 9.08 5.75 -24.58
C LYS A 432 9.85 4.68 -25.34
N LYS A 433 11.17 4.65 -25.20
CA LYS A 433 11.97 3.53 -25.73
C LYS A 433 11.72 2.28 -24.88
N ILE A 434 11.25 1.21 -25.54
CA ILE A 434 10.90 -0.05 -24.87
C ILE A 434 11.62 -1.20 -25.59
N THR A 435 12.33 -2.03 -24.84
CA THR A 435 12.83 -3.30 -25.35
C THR A 435 11.76 -4.37 -25.15
N ILE A 436 11.44 -5.11 -26.21
CA ILE A 436 10.47 -6.20 -26.18
C ILE A 436 11.23 -7.49 -26.40
N ALA A 437 11.18 -8.37 -25.40
CA ALA A 437 11.93 -9.62 -25.38
C ALA A 437 10.97 -10.82 -25.29
N ASP A 438 11.02 -11.76 -26.22
CA ASP A 438 10.19 -13.00 -26.17
C ASP A 438 10.96 -14.18 -26.78
N SER A 439 10.78 -15.38 -26.24
CA SER A 439 11.46 -16.59 -26.73
C SER A 439 10.96 -17.05 -28.09
N ARG A 440 9.72 -16.69 -28.46
CA ARG A 440 9.15 -16.97 -29.79
C ARG A 440 9.82 -16.10 -30.86
N LYS A 441 9.71 -16.48 -32.13
CA LYS A 441 10.05 -15.60 -33.26
C LYS A 441 8.92 -14.59 -33.48
N LEU A 442 9.25 -13.42 -34.04
CA LEU A 442 8.26 -12.39 -34.38
C LEU A 442 7.15 -12.92 -35.31
N SER A 443 7.49 -13.85 -36.21
CA SER A 443 6.56 -14.48 -37.16
C SER A 443 5.48 -15.35 -36.50
N GLU A 444 5.66 -15.75 -35.23
CA GLU A 444 4.70 -16.57 -34.48
C GLU A 444 3.60 -15.74 -33.80
N PHE A 445 3.67 -14.41 -33.90
CA PHE A 445 2.63 -13.50 -33.40
C PHE A 445 1.59 -13.19 -34.46
N ASP A 446 0.40 -12.74 -34.05
CA ASP A 446 -0.63 -12.32 -34.99
C ASP A 446 -0.17 -11.11 -35.84
N SER A 447 -0.73 -10.98 -37.05
CA SER A 447 -0.34 -9.96 -38.03
C SER A 447 -0.46 -8.53 -37.49
N LYS A 448 -1.43 -8.27 -36.59
CA LYS A 448 -1.62 -6.97 -35.95
C LYS A 448 -0.49 -6.65 -34.98
N THR A 449 -0.09 -7.60 -34.14
CA THR A 449 1.08 -7.44 -33.26
C THR A 449 2.35 -7.25 -34.07
N GLN A 450 2.58 -8.04 -35.12
CA GLN A 450 3.75 -7.88 -35.98
C GLN A 450 3.83 -6.49 -36.60
N ARG A 451 2.72 -5.97 -37.14
CA ARG A 451 2.65 -4.63 -37.74
C ARG A 451 2.91 -3.52 -36.72
N LEU A 452 2.35 -3.65 -35.52
CA LEU A 452 2.58 -2.70 -34.42
C LEU A 452 4.07 -2.61 -34.07
N LEU A 453 4.73 -3.77 -33.92
CA LEU A 453 6.13 -3.84 -33.52
C LEU A 453 7.08 -3.33 -34.60
N LYS A 454 6.79 -3.59 -35.89
CA LYS A 454 7.63 -3.14 -37.01
C LYS A 454 7.51 -1.63 -37.29
N LYS A 455 6.34 -1.03 -37.03
CA LYS A 455 6.08 0.38 -37.34
C LYS A 455 6.73 1.36 -36.35
N ASP A 456 6.85 0.96 -35.09
CA ASP A 456 7.31 1.82 -34.01
C ASP A 456 8.84 1.73 -33.84
N LYS A 457 9.54 2.78 -34.31
CA LYS A 457 11.01 2.88 -34.25
C LYS A 457 11.56 2.96 -32.80
N ASN A 458 10.71 3.19 -31.80
CA ASN A 458 11.10 3.23 -30.40
C ASN A 458 11.15 1.83 -29.74
N PHE A 459 10.84 0.77 -30.48
CA PHE A 459 11.02 -0.60 -30.01
C PHE A 459 12.37 -1.19 -30.38
N LYS A 460 13.05 -1.72 -29.37
CA LYS A 460 14.14 -2.67 -29.57
C LYS A 460 13.58 -4.09 -29.46
N LEU A 461 13.62 -4.85 -30.53
CA LEU A 461 13.05 -6.20 -30.60
C LEU A 461 14.13 -7.25 -30.32
N CYS A 462 13.89 -8.14 -29.36
CA CYS A 462 14.80 -9.24 -29.00
C CYS A 462 14.00 -10.54 -28.97
N PHE A 463 14.10 -11.35 -30.03
CA PHE A 463 13.27 -12.55 -30.22
C PHE A 463 14.11 -13.80 -30.43
N GLY A 464 13.54 -14.97 -30.19
CA GLY A 464 14.18 -16.27 -30.42
C GLY A 464 15.17 -16.69 -29.32
N LYS A 465 16.12 -17.58 -29.65
CA LYS A 465 16.98 -18.26 -28.66
C LYS A 465 17.82 -17.32 -27.79
N LYS A 466 18.21 -16.15 -28.31
CA LYS A 466 19.07 -15.16 -27.63
C LYS A 466 18.29 -13.97 -27.04
N TYR A 467 16.97 -14.09 -26.88
CA TYR A 467 16.12 -12.97 -26.43
C TYR A 467 16.54 -12.37 -25.07
N LEU A 468 17.18 -13.16 -24.19
CA LEU A 468 17.61 -12.72 -22.86
C LEU A 468 18.88 -11.86 -22.87
N ASP A 469 19.65 -11.82 -23.97
CA ASP A 469 20.90 -11.02 -24.04
C ASP A 469 20.66 -9.53 -23.80
N CYS A 470 19.46 -9.05 -24.12
CA CYS A 470 19.07 -7.65 -23.92
C CYS A 470 18.95 -7.26 -22.43
N LEU A 471 18.88 -8.22 -21.51
CA LEU A 471 18.73 -7.96 -20.08
C LEU A 471 20.00 -7.40 -19.42
N LYS A 472 21.17 -7.57 -20.04
CA LYS A 472 22.47 -7.10 -19.50
C LYS A 472 22.46 -5.62 -19.13
N ASN A 473 21.73 -4.81 -19.90
CA ASN A 473 21.63 -3.35 -19.73
C ASN A 473 20.23 -2.91 -19.26
N ALA A 474 19.38 -3.84 -18.78
CA ALA A 474 18.04 -3.50 -18.33
C ALA A 474 18.07 -2.79 -16.98
N GLU A 475 17.26 -1.75 -16.82
CA GLU A 475 17.08 -1.08 -15.53
C GLU A 475 15.72 -1.39 -14.91
N ILE A 476 14.73 -1.69 -15.74
CA ILE A 476 13.41 -2.18 -15.31
C ILE A 476 13.03 -3.35 -16.21
N ILE A 477 12.70 -4.48 -15.60
CA ILE A 477 12.21 -5.66 -16.30
C ILE A 477 10.77 -5.90 -15.84
N VAL A 478 9.81 -5.77 -16.74
CA VAL A 478 8.42 -6.19 -16.48
C VAL A 478 8.26 -7.60 -17.04
N LYS A 479 8.32 -8.60 -16.16
CA LYS A 479 8.24 -10.00 -16.56
C LYS A 479 6.81 -10.48 -16.70
N SER A 480 6.58 -11.34 -17.69
CA SER A 480 5.41 -12.19 -17.77
C SER A 480 5.47 -13.31 -16.70
N PRO A 481 4.33 -13.78 -16.17
CA PRO A 481 4.31 -14.78 -15.10
C PRO A 481 5.02 -16.08 -15.48
N GLY A 482 4.89 -16.52 -16.73
CA GLY A 482 5.49 -17.77 -17.21
C GLY A 482 7.02 -17.81 -17.19
N ILE A 483 7.70 -16.70 -16.88
CA ILE A 483 9.15 -16.61 -16.81
C ILE A 483 9.58 -16.58 -15.34
N SER A 484 10.26 -17.64 -14.90
CA SER A 484 10.74 -17.83 -13.51
C SER A 484 11.96 -16.97 -13.25
N ILE A 485 11.98 -16.24 -12.13
CA ILE A 485 13.19 -15.51 -11.73
C ILE A 485 14.25 -16.51 -11.26
N GLN A 486 13.84 -17.59 -10.60
CA GLN A 486 14.77 -18.58 -10.04
C GLN A 486 15.49 -19.40 -11.12
N ASN A 487 14.83 -19.64 -12.26
CA ASN A 487 15.38 -20.49 -13.31
C ASN A 487 16.00 -19.68 -14.48
N THR A 488 16.09 -18.36 -14.38
CA THR A 488 16.65 -17.50 -15.44
C THR A 488 17.82 -16.68 -14.91
N LYS A 489 19.04 -17.16 -15.19
CA LYS A 489 20.30 -16.58 -14.69
C LYS A 489 20.49 -15.13 -15.13
N GLU A 490 20.01 -14.76 -16.31
CA GLU A 490 20.10 -13.43 -16.89
C GLU A 490 19.24 -12.41 -16.12
N ILE A 491 18.06 -12.83 -15.64
CA ILE A 491 17.23 -11.98 -14.77
C ILE A 491 17.93 -11.77 -13.42
N GLN A 492 18.50 -12.83 -12.84
CA GLN A 492 19.23 -12.75 -11.58
C GLN A 492 20.47 -11.85 -11.71
N GLN A 493 21.20 -11.95 -12.82
CA GLN A 493 22.35 -11.09 -13.08
C GLN A 493 21.93 -9.63 -13.26
N ALA A 494 20.84 -9.37 -14.00
CA ALA A 494 20.30 -8.02 -14.12
C ALA A 494 19.91 -7.45 -12.75
N GLN A 495 19.28 -8.24 -11.86
CA GLN A 495 18.98 -7.82 -10.50
C GLN A 495 20.23 -7.51 -9.68
N LYS A 496 21.27 -8.34 -9.76
CA LYS A 496 22.58 -8.08 -9.13
C LYS A 496 23.20 -6.77 -9.63
N ASN A 497 23.00 -6.45 -10.91
CA ASN A 497 23.44 -5.19 -11.53
C ASN A 497 22.51 -3.99 -11.21
N GLY A 498 21.50 -4.16 -10.35
CA GLY A 498 20.61 -3.09 -9.90
C GLY A 498 19.29 -2.95 -10.68
N ALA A 499 18.99 -3.84 -11.62
CA ALA A 499 17.72 -3.82 -12.35
C ALA A 499 16.53 -4.14 -11.43
N VAL A 500 15.46 -3.36 -11.56
CA VAL A 500 14.21 -3.62 -10.86
C VAL A 500 13.38 -4.61 -11.67
N VAL A 501 13.17 -5.81 -11.13
CA VAL A 501 12.24 -6.79 -11.72
C VAL A 501 10.86 -6.61 -11.10
N THR A 502 9.85 -6.42 -11.94
CA THR A 502 8.45 -6.23 -11.56
C THR A 502 7.51 -7.00 -12.49
N SER A 503 6.20 -6.87 -12.28
CA SER A 503 5.16 -7.59 -13.03
C SER A 503 3.94 -6.71 -13.28
N ALA A 504 3.05 -7.14 -14.19
CA ALA A 504 1.77 -6.48 -14.42
C ALA A 504 0.92 -6.34 -13.14
N VAL A 505 0.98 -7.34 -12.25
CA VAL A 505 0.27 -7.33 -10.96
C VAL A 505 0.83 -6.25 -10.03
N ASN A 506 2.16 -6.12 -9.93
CA ASN A 506 2.77 -5.07 -9.12
C ASN A 506 2.40 -3.68 -9.64
N LEU A 507 2.53 -3.47 -10.96
CA LEU A 507 2.15 -2.22 -11.61
C LEU A 507 0.67 -1.88 -11.35
N PHE A 508 -0.23 -2.87 -11.47
CA PHE A 508 -1.64 -2.67 -11.17
C PHE A 508 -1.89 -2.28 -9.71
N LEU A 509 -1.33 -3.04 -8.76
CA LEU A 509 -1.54 -2.79 -7.33
C LEU A 509 -0.97 -1.45 -6.90
N GLU A 510 0.12 -0.98 -7.52
CA GLU A 510 0.67 0.35 -7.26
C GLU A 510 -0.29 1.47 -7.68
N GLN A 511 -1.00 1.31 -8.80
CA GLN A 511 -1.88 2.34 -9.37
C GLN A 511 -3.33 2.28 -8.88
N ALA A 512 -3.84 1.10 -8.54
CA ALA A 512 -5.24 0.91 -8.17
C ALA A 512 -5.62 1.76 -6.95
N ARG A 513 -6.69 2.55 -7.09
CA ARG A 513 -7.25 3.39 -6.02
C ARG A 513 -8.43 2.73 -5.32
N GLY A 514 -9.17 1.88 -6.04
CA GLY A 514 -10.27 1.08 -5.50
C GLY A 514 -9.80 -0.14 -4.70
N PRO A 515 -10.67 -0.72 -3.86
CA PRO A 515 -10.35 -1.92 -3.07
C PRO A 515 -10.06 -3.12 -3.97
N VAL A 516 -8.95 -3.81 -3.69
CA VAL A 516 -8.52 -5.01 -4.42
C VAL A 516 -8.68 -6.25 -3.54
N ILE A 517 -9.42 -7.23 -4.05
CA ILE A 517 -9.65 -8.53 -3.44
C ILE A 517 -8.87 -9.57 -4.24
N GLY A 518 -7.78 -10.08 -3.66
CA GLY A 518 -6.90 -11.07 -4.29
C GLY A 518 -7.26 -12.49 -3.86
N ILE A 519 -7.45 -13.40 -4.82
CA ILE A 519 -7.78 -14.80 -4.56
C ILE A 519 -6.67 -15.69 -5.09
N THR A 520 -6.13 -16.56 -4.24
CA THR A 520 -5.15 -17.58 -4.63
C THR A 520 -5.46 -18.96 -4.01
N GLY A 521 -4.64 -19.95 -4.37
CA GLY A 521 -4.80 -21.38 -4.03
C GLY A 521 -4.41 -22.29 -5.19
N THR A 522 -4.42 -23.60 -4.99
CA THR A 522 -4.20 -24.60 -6.03
C THR A 522 -5.51 -24.88 -6.77
N LYS A 523 -6.61 -25.13 -6.05
CA LYS A 523 -7.97 -25.34 -6.61
C LYS A 523 -8.97 -24.31 -6.06
N GLY A 524 -10.18 -24.23 -6.59
CA GLY A 524 -11.24 -23.33 -6.09
C GLY A 524 -11.14 -21.84 -6.47
N LYS A 525 -9.92 -21.32 -6.72
CA LYS A 525 -9.65 -19.91 -7.09
C LYS A 525 -10.69 -19.26 -8.02
N SER A 526 -10.88 -19.83 -9.21
CA SER A 526 -11.69 -19.24 -10.28
C SER A 526 -13.18 -19.25 -9.98
N THR A 527 -13.66 -20.33 -9.37
CA THR A 527 -15.06 -20.44 -8.94
C THR A 527 -15.34 -19.41 -7.85
N THR A 528 -14.50 -19.34 -6.83
CA THR A 528 -14.69 -18.43 -5.69
C THR A 528 -14.55 -16.97 -6.09
N SER A 529 -13.57 -16.63 -6.94
CA SER A 529 -13.40 -15.27 -7.46
C SER A 529 -14.60 -14.85 -8.33
N SER A 530 -15.12 -15.75 -9.16
CA SER A 530 -16.32 -15.51 -9.99
C SER A 530 -17.60 -15.35 -9.14
N LEU A 531 -17.74 -16.13 -8.06
CA LEU A 531 -18.83 -16.01 -7.09
C LEU A 531 -18.81 -14.63 -6.41
N ILE A 532 -17.65 -14.19 -5.90
CA ILE A 532 -17.50 -12.87 -5.27
C ILE A 532 -17.85 -11.76 -6.26
N TYR A 533 -17.36 -11.86 -7.52
CA TYR A 533 -17.72 -10.93 -8.58
C TYR A 533 -19.23 -10.88 -8.82
N LYS A 534 -19.89 -12.04 -8.97
CA LYS A 534 -21.34 -12.13 -9.19
C LYS A 534 -22.14 -11.57 -8.02
N ILE A 535 -21.74 -11.84 -6.78
CA ILE A 535 -22.39 -11.30 -5.58
C ILE A 535 -22.31 -9.78 -5.55
N LEU A 536 -21.12 -9.21 -5.73
CA LEU A 536 -20.93 -7.76 -5.73
C LEU A 536 -21.66 -7.07 -6.88
N LYS A 537 -21.66 -7.68 -8.07
CA LYS A 537 -22.41 -7.18 -9.23
C LYS A 537 -23.92 -7.21 -8.97
N THR A 538 -24.44 -8.28 -8.39
CA THR A 538 -25.86 -8.40 -8.00
C THR A 538 -26.23 -7.40 -6.90
N ALA A 539 -25.28 -7.00 -6.06
CA ALA A 539 -25.44 -5.94 -5.06
C ALA A 539 -25.31 -4.52 -5.63
N GLY A 540 -25.23 -4.35 -6.95
CA GLY A 540 -25.12 -3.04 -7.60
C GLY A 540 -23.77 -2.35 -7.42
N LYS A 541 -22.72 -3.06 -6.98
CA LYS A 541 -21.38 -2.47 -6.84
C LYS A 541 -20.70 -2.34 -8.20
N LYS A 542 -19.94 -1.27 -8.40
CA LYS A 542 -19.00 -1.16 -9.52
C LYS A 542 -17.87 -2.14 -9.28
N VAL A 543 -17.83 -3.23 -10.05
CA VAL A 543 -16.88 -4.32 -9.85
C VAL A 543 -16.32 -4.82 -11.19
N TYR A 544 -15.02 -5.07 -11.21
CA TYR A 544 -14.32 -5.66 -12.37
C TYR A 544 -13.53 -6.88 -11.95
N PHE A 545 -13.37 -7.81 -12.91
CA PHE A 545 -12.74 -9.09 -12.71
C PHE A 545 -11.53 -9.23 -13.65
N GLY A 546 -10.40 -9.68 -13.12
CA GLY A 546 -9.19 -9.90 -13.91
C GLY A 546 -8.08 -10.63 -13.14
N GLY A 547 -6.86 -10.53 -13.66
CA GLY A 547 -5.70 -11.27 -13.15
C GLY A 547 -5.39 -12.47 -14.03
N ASN A 548 -5.21 -13.65 -13.43
CA ASN A 548 -4.89 -14.89 -14.13
C ASN A 548 -6.00 -15.34 -15.12
N ILE A 549 -7.26 -14.98 -14.84
CA ILE A 549 -8.41 -15.22 -15.72
C ILE A 549 -9.18 -13.92 -15.89
N GLY A 550 -9.88 -13.77 -17.02
CA GLY A 550 -10.67 -12.60 -17.33
C GLY A 550 -9.86 -11.58 -18.11
N LYS A 551 -10.05 -10.29 -17.81
CA LYS A 551 -9.31 -9.22 -18.49
C LYS A 551 -7.89 -9.10 -17.93
N PRO A 552 -6.89 -8.76 -18.76
CA PRO A 552 -5.57 -8.39 -18.28
C PRO A 552 -5.70 -7.30 -17.22
N ILE A 553 -5.03 -7.48 -16.09
CA ILE A 553 -5.30 -6.68 -14.89
C ILE A 553 -5.02 -5.19 -15.09
N LEU A 554 -3.98 -4.84 -15.86
CA LEU A 554 -3.65 -3.44 -16.17
C LEU A 554 -4.70 -2.75 -17.05
N ASP A 555 -5.36 -3.51 -17.93
CA ASP A 555 -6.44 -2.98 -18.78
C ASP A 555 -7.69 -2.59 -17.96
N LEU A 556 -7.77 -2.98 -16.69
CA LEU A 556 -8.84 -2.60 -15.78
C LEU A 556 -8.65 -1.21 -15.17
N LEU A 557 -7.44 -0.65 -15.19
CA LEU A 557 -7.13 0.65 -14.56
C LEU A 557 -7.93 1.81 -15.17
N LYS A 558 -8.34 1.72 -16.44
CA LYS A 558 -9.21 2.74 -17.06
C LYS A 558 -10.59 2.87 -16.40
N TYR A 559 -11.01 1.87 -15.63
CA TYR A 559 -12.28 1.90 -14.88
C TYR A 559 -12.07 2.17 -13.38
N ASP A 560 -10.85 2.49 -12.96
CA ASP A 560 -10.49 2.65 -11.56
C ASP A 560 -11.10 3.91 -10.94
N SER A 561 -11.67 3.72 -9.75
CA SER A 561 -12.12 4.77 -8.84
C SER A 561 -12.08 4.24 -7.42
N LYS A 562 -12.13 5.11 -6.40
CA LYS A 562 -12.18 4.68 -5.00
C LYS A 562 -13.37 3.76 -4.66
N ASN A 563 -14.42 3.79 -5.47
CA ASN A 563 -15.64 3.01 -5.28
C ASN A 563 -15.71 1.78 -6.21
N THR A 564 -14.64 1.52 -6.98
CA THR A 564 -14.55 0.38 -7.89
C THR A 564 -13.87 -0.79 -7.20
N TYR A 565 -14.55 -1.94 -7.08
CA TYR A 565 -13.96 -3.17 -6.56
C TYR A 565 -13.24 -3.94 -7.67
N PHE A 566 -12.05 -4.45 -7.36
CA PHE A 566 -11.33 -5.34 -8.27
C PHE A 566 -11.22 -6.74 -7.66
N ILE A 567 -11.77 -7.71 -8.37
CA ILE A 567 -11.64 -9.12 -8.04
C ILE A 567 -10.50 -9.69 -8.89
N VAL A 568 -9.42 -10.08 -8.22
CA VAL A 568 -8.18 -10.46 -8.88
C VAL A 568 -7.83 -11.88 -8.53
N GLU A 569 -7.90 -12.78 -9.52
CA GLU A 569 -7.34 -14.12 -9.38
C GLU A 569 -5.82 -14.09 -9.59
N LEU A 570 -5.06 -14.65 -8.64
CA LEU A 570 -3.60 -14.62 -8.65
C LEU A 570 -3.01 -16.03 -8.63
N SER A 571 -2.21 -16.36 -9.64
CA SER A 571 -1.43 -17.61 -9.72
C SER A 571 -0.16 -17.54 -8.86
N SER A 572 0.48 -18.69 -8.59
CA SER A 572 1.79 -18.70 -7.89
C SER A 572 2.87 -17.97 -8.69
N TYR A 573 2.81 -18.05 -10.03
CA TYR A 573 3.74 -17.36 -10.92
C TYR A 573 3.67 -15.84 -10.80
N GLN A 574 2.45 -15.30 -10.66
CA GLN A 574 2.23 -13.87 -10.45
C GLN A 574 2.65 -13.41 -9.05
N LEU A 575 2.58 -14.30 -8.07
CA LEU A 575 2.88 -14.00 -6.66
C LEU A 575 4.35 -14.18 -6.28
N GLU A 576 5.16 -14.86 -7.11
CA GLU A 576 6.59 -15.09 -6.89
C GLU A 576 7.34 -13.81 -6.46
N ASN A 577 7.09 -12.70 -7.14
CA ASN A 577 7.73 -11.40 -6.87
C ASN A 577 6.70 -10.27 -6.67
N ILE A 578 5.63 -10.55 -5.92
CA ILE A 578 4.63 -9.53 -5.60
C ILE A 578 5.17 -8.58 -4.50
N SER A 579 5.19 -7.28 -4.75
CA SER A 579 5.70 -6.27 -3.81
C SER A 579 4.59 -5.72 -2.92
N LYS A 580 3.55 -5.12 -3.53
CA LYS A 580 2.36 -4.60 -2.85
C LYS A 580 1.30 -5.69 -2.77
N LYS A 581 0.55 -5.76 -1.67
CA LYS A 581 -0.44 -6.82 -1.45
C LYS A 581 -1.88 -6.30 -1.63
N PRO A 582 -2.82 -7.13 -2.11
CA PRO A 582 -4.24 -6.81 -2.09
C PRO A 582 -4.74 -6.48 -0.68
N GLU A 583 -5.79 -5.66 -0.57
CA GLU A 583 -6.35 -5.24 0.73
C GLU A 583 -7.05 -6.41 1.44
N ILE A 584 -7.79 -7.21 0.67
CA ILE A 584 -8.41 -8.45 1.13
C ILE A 584 -7.79 -9.60 0.34
N VAL A 585 -7.38 -10.63 1.05
CA VAL A 585 -6.77 -11.85 0.50
C VAL A 585 -7.62 -13.04 0.86
N LEU A 586 -7.90 -13.90 -0.12
CA LEU A 586 -8.55 -15.19 0.08
C LEU A 586 -7.65 -16.34 -0.42
N ILE A 587 -7.36 -17.30 0.45
CA ILE A 587 -6.57 -18.50 0.12
C ILE A 587 -7.49 -19.73 0.21
N THR A 588 -7.68 -20.40 -0.93
CA THR A 588 -8.72 -21.44 -1.09
C THR A 588 -8.27 -22.85 -0.70
N SER A 589 -7.16 -23.34 -1.25
CA SER A 589 -6.60 -24.68 -0.98
C SER A 589 -5.15 -24.79 -1.42
N PHE A 590 -4.34 -25.68 -0.82
CA PHE A 590 -2.95 -25.97 -1.22
C PHE A 590 -2.79 -27.47 -1.54
N PHE A 591 -2.40 -27.79 -2.77
CA PHE A 591 -2.01 -29.13 -3.24
C PHE A 591 -0.72 -29.04 -4.04
N LYS A 592 0.04 -30.14 -4.17
CA LYS A 592 1.27 -30.19 -4.99
C LYS A 592 0.94 -29.89 -6.45
N ASP A 593 1.60 -28.89 -7.05
CA ASP A 593 1.41 -28.49 -8.45
C ASP A 593 2.61 -27.63 -8.91
N HIS A 594 2.85 -27.55 -10.23
CA HIS A 594 3.86 -26.66 -10.85
C HIS A 594 5.29 -26.76 -10.29
N LEU A 595 5.73 -27.96 -9.88
CA LEU A 595 7.01 -28.16 -9.22
C LEU A 595 8.22 -27.93 -10.14
N ASP A 596 8.05 -28.19 -11.43
CA ASP A 596 9.01 -27.90 -12.51
C ASP A 596 9.42 -26.43 -12.55
N TYR A 597 8.46 -25.52 -12.36
CA TYR A 597 8.71 -24.09 -12.34
C TYR A 597 9.34 -23.63 -11.03
N HIS A 598 8.81 -24.10 -9.89
CA HIS A 598 9.18 -23.59 -8.56
C HIS A 598 10.37 -24.32 -7.94
N GLY A 599 10.77 -25.49 -8.47
CA GLY A 599 11.87 -26.30 -7.95
C GLY A 599 11.56 -26.93 -6.58
N GLY A 600 10.29 -27.24 -6.30
CA GLY A 600 9.86 -27.89 -5.04
C GLY A 600 8.50 -27.44 -4.52
N VAL A 601 7.92 -28.25 -3.62
CA VAL A 601 6.59 -28.00 -3.04
C VAL A 601 6.64 -26.82 -2.06
N GLU A 602 7.68 -26.70 -1.23
CA GLU A 602 7.81 -25.58 -0.29
C GLU A 602 7.89 -24.26 -1.04
N LYS A 603 8.70 -24.18 -2.10
CA LYS A 603 8.85 -22.98 -2.92
C LYS A 603 7.54 -22.59 -3.61
N TYR A 604 6.78 -23.56 -4.11
CA TYR A 604 5.46 -23.32 -4.69
C TYR A 604 4.46 -22.73 -3.68
N PHE A 605 4.42 -23.30 -2.47
CA PHE A 605 3.57 -22.77 -1.40
C PHE A 605 4.02 -21.39 -0.93
N GLN A 606 5.33 -21.20 -0.74
CA GLN A 606 5.91 -19.91 -0.39
C GLN A 606 5.55 -18.83 -1.43
N ALA A 607 5.64 -19.15 -2.72
CA ALA A 607 5.26 -18.24 -3.80
C ALA A 607 3.80 -17.77 -3.66
N LYS A 608 2.87 -18.65 -3.26
CA LYS A 608 1.48 -18.23 -2.98
C LYS A 608 1.38 -17.40 -1.71
N MET A 609 2.10 -17.76 -0.66
CA MET A 609 2.06 -17.06 0.63
C MET A 609 2.65 -15.65 0.56
N ASN A 610 3.43 -15.34 -0.48
CA ASN A 610 3.85 -13.97 -0.78
C ASN A 610 2.67 -13.01 -0.97
N ILE A 611 1.42 -13.46 -1.17
CA ILE A 611 0.24 -12.58 -1.19
C ILE A 611 -0.05 -11.92 0.17
N ILE A 612 0.51 -12.44 1.27
CA ILE A 612 0.27 -11.96 2.64
C ILE A 612 1.12 -10.72 2.92
N GLY A 613 0.51 -9.71 3.54
CA GLY A 613 1.19 -8.50 4.01
C GLY A 613 0.88 -8.24 5.47
N SER A 614 1.56 -7.29 6.09
CA SER A 614 1.36 -6.98 7.53
C SER A 614 0.05 -6.25 7.86
N LYS A 615 -0.69 -5.79 6.84
CA LYS A 615 -1.90 -4.97 7.00
C LYS A 615 -3.13 -5.51 6.28
N ASN A 616 -2.96 -6.45 5.34
CA ASN A 616 -4.11 -6.94 4.59
C ASN A 616 -4.95 -7.88 5.45
N LYS A 617 -6.25 -7.93 5.15
CA LYS A 617 -7.14 -8.89 5.78
C LYS A 617 -6.99 -10.22 5.04
N VAL A 618 -6.53 -11.25 5.75
CA VAL A 618 -6.31 -12.58 5.19
C VAL A 618 -7.43 -13.49 5.62
N ILE A 619 -8.09 -14.10 4.64
CA ILE A 619 -9.14 -15.10 4.82
C ILE A 619 -8.60 -16.40 4.22
N TYR A 620 -8.62 -17.51 4.95
CA TYR A 620 -8.01 -18.75 4.50
C TYR A 620 -8.82 -20.00 4.87
N ASN A 621 -8.46 -21.13 4.26
CA ASN A 621 -9.04 -22.43 4.54
C ASN A 621 -8.30 -23.13 5.69
N ALA A 622 -8.93 -23.29 6.85
CA ALA A 622 -8.37 -23.96 8.02
C ALA A 622 -8.18 -25.47 7.84
N ASN A 623 -8.81 -26.09 6.84
CA ASN A 623 -8.63 -27.52 6.55
C ASN A 623 -7.23 -27.85 6.02
N PHE A 624 -6.44 -26.84 5.63
CA PHE A 624 -5.09 -27.02 5.14
C PHE A 624 -4.07 -26.55 6.17
N LYS A 625 -3.58 -27.49 7.00
CA LYS A 625 -2.58 -27.23 8.06
C LYS A 625 -1.38 -26.43 7.55
N VAL A 626 -0.87 -26.74 6.36
CA VAL A 626 0.25 -26.03 5.73
C VAL A 626 -0.01 -24.51 5.62
N ILE A 627 -1.23 -24.08 5.34
CA ILE A 627 -1.57 -22.65 5.26
C ILE A 627 -1.50 -22.04 6.66
N SER A 628 -2.06 -22.72 7.68
CA SER A 628 -2.00 -22.29 9.07
C SER A 628 -0.56 -22.19 9.58
N ASP A 629 0.31 -23.15 9.26
CA ASP A 629 1.71 -23.17 9.68
C ASP A 629 2.47 -21.94 9.14
N PHE A 630 2.28 -21.60 7.86
CA PHE A 630 2.83 -20.37 7.28
C PHE A 630 2.24 -19.09 7.90
N LEU A 631 0.95 -19.10 8.24
CA LEU A 631 0.29 -17.94 8.84
C LEU A 631 0.73 -17.69 10.28
N ASN A 632 1.04 -18.74 11.05
CA ASN A 632 1.56 -18.63 12.42
C ASN A 632 2.93 -17.94 12.48
N GLN A 633 3.70 -18.02 11.40
CA GLN A 633 4.99 -17.32 11.25
C GLN A 633 4.83 -15.86 10.78
N SER A 634 3.60 -15.42 10.47
CA SER A 634 3.33 -14.09 9.96
C SER A 634 3.16 -13.05 11.07
N ASN A 635 3.68 -11.85 10.86
CA ASN A 635 3.44 -10.69 11.72
C ASN A 635 2.05 -10.04 11.49
N ASN A 636 1.17 -10.64 10.68
CA ASN A 636 -0.14 -10.09 10.37
C ASN A 636 -1.17 -10.48 11.46
N LYS A 637 -1.83 -9.47 12.04
CA LYS A 637 -2.86 -9.66 13.08
C LYS A 637 -4.29 -9.82 12.54
N ASN A 638 -4.50 -9.63 11.24
CA ASN A 638 -5.82 -9.64 10.59
C ASN A 638 -6.05 -10.93 9.79
N ILE A 639 -5.91 -12.08 10.45
CA ILE A 639 -6.01 -13.41 9.83
C ILE A 639 -7.28 -14.11 10.34
N TYR A 640 -8.08 -14.67 9.43
CA TYR A 640 -9.35 -15.32 9.72
C TYR A 640 -9.51 -16.57 8.86
N SER A 641 -9.99 -17.68 9.43
CA SER A 641 -10.44 -18.80 8.58
C SER A 641 -11.88 -18.56 8.11
N TYR A 642 -12.20 -18.99 6.88
CA TYR A 642 -13.58 -18.98 6.40
C TYR A 642 -14.39 -20.22 6.83
N ASN A 643 -13.72 -21.20 7.42
CA ASN A 643 -14.29 -22.39 8.03
C ASN A 643 -13.80 -22.52 9.48
N ASN A 644 -14.71 -22.35 10.42
CA ASN A 644 -14.52 -22.45 11.87
C ASN A 644 -15.87 -22.54 12.57
N ASP A 645 -15.87 -22.54 13.90
CA ASP A 645 -17.08 -22.66 14.73
C ASP A 645 -18.10 -21.53 14.53
N LYS A 646 -17.73 -20.44 13.84
CA LYS A 646 -18.62 -19.32 13.51
C LYS A 646 -18.99 -19.25 12.02
N ASN A 647 -18.23 -19.90 11.15
CA ASN A 647 -18.43 -19.92 9.71
C ASN A 647 -18.45 -21.38 9.24
N TYR A 648 -19.63 -21.95 9.03
CA TYR A 648 -19.78 -23.39 8.80
C TYR A 648 -21.01 -23.72 7.96
N ILE A 649 -21.07 -24.97 7.51
CA ILE A 649 -22.21 -25.57 6.82
C ILE A 649 -22.84 -26.58 7.77
N LYS A 650 -24.11 -26.41 8.13
CA LYS A 650 -24.83 -27.32 9.05
C LYS A 650 -26.30 -27.39 8.68
N ASN A 651 -26.89 -28.59 8.79
CA ASN A 651 -28.31 -28.85 8.54
C ASN A 651 -28.82 -28.28 7.20
N GLY A 652 -28.00 -28.39 6.14
CA GLY A 652 -28.37 -27.89 4.81
C GLY A 652 -28.32 -26.36 4.64
N PHE A 653 -27.67 -25.62 5.55
CA PHE A 653 -27.52 -24.17 5.48
C PHE A 653 -26.07 -23.71 5.65
N ILE A 654 -25.73 -22.58 5.05
CA ILE A 654 -24.46 -21.86 5.24
C ILE A 654 -24.64 -20.78 6.30
N PHE A 655 -23.75 -20.78 7.29
CA PHE A 655 -23.69 -19.78 8.38
C PHE A 655 -22.38 -18.97 8.30
N VAL A 656 -22.47 -17.66 8.53
CA VAL A 656 -21.31 -16.76 8.63
C VAL A 656 -21.49 -15.90 9.87
N LYS A 657 -20.49 -15.90 10.76
CA LYS A 657 -20.58 -15.29 12.11
C LYS A 657 -21.84 -15.75 12.87
N ASN A 658 -22.14 -17.04 12.82
CA ASN A 658 -23.36 -17.68 13.36
C ASN A 658 -24.70 -17.20 12.77
N ALA A 659 -24.68 -16.29 11.79
CA ALA A 659 -25.89 -15.86 11.11
C ALA A 659 -26.17 -16.74 9.89
N LYS A 660 -27.42 -17.19 9.75
CA LYS A 660 -27.91 -17.96 8.59
C LYS A 660 -27.85 -17.10 7.33
N ILE A 661 -27.15 -17.57 6.29
CA ILE A 661 -26.93 -16.82 5.05
C ILE A 661 -27.80 -17.33 3.90
N LEU A 662 -27.70 -18.62 3.56
CA LEU A 662 -28.43 -19.23 2.46
C LEU A 662 -28.54 -20.76 2.62
N PRO A 663 -29.58 -21.41 2.07
CA PRO A 663 -29.68 -22.86 2.01
C PRO A 663 -28.69 -23.44 0.98
N VAL A 664 -28.11 -24.60 1.28
CA VAL A 664 -27.24 -25.36 0.36
C VAL A 664 -27.98 -25.71 -0.93
N SER A 665 -29.30 -25.88 -0.89
CA SER A 665 -30.14 -26.12 -2.09
C SER A 665 -30.16 -24.95 -3.09
N SER A 666 -29.74 -23.74 -2.67
CA SER A 666 -29.53 -22.60 -3.57
C SER A 666 -28.24 -22.75 -4.41
N ILE A 667 -27.35 -23.68 -4.09
CA ILE A 667 -26.11 -23.91 -4.85
C ILE A 667 -26.41 -24.87 -6.00
N LYS A 668 -26.35 -24.37 -7.24
CA LYS A 668 -26.63 -25.17 -8.45
C LYS A 668 -25.43 -25.94 -8.99
N ILE A 669 -24.22 -25.55 -8.61
CA ILE A 669 -22.99 -26.24 -8.98
C ILE A 669 -22.75 -27.45 -8.04
N PRO A 670 -22.52 -28.66 -8.57
CA PRO A 670 -22.45 -29.87 -7.74
C PRO A 670 -21.14 -29.95 -6.94
N GLY A 671 -21.14 -30.74 -5.86
CA GLY A 671 -19.96 -31.11 -5.09
C GLY A 671 -19.72 -30.29 -3.80
N GLN A 672 -19.22 -30.96 -2.76
CA GLN A 672 -18.94 -30.36 -1.44
C GLN A 672 -17.90 -29.23 -1.52
N HIS A 673 -16.85 -29.39 -2.34
CA HIS A 673 -15.85 -28.35 -2.57
C HIS A 673 -16.46 -27.05 -3.11
N ASN A 674 -17.56 -27.12 -3.86
CA ASN A 674 -18.26 -25.93 -4.33
C ASN A 674 -19.10 -25.29 -3.23
N GLN A 675 -19.62 -26.07 -2.27
CA GLN A 675 -20.23 -25.52 -1.06
C GLN A 675 -19.18 -24.76 -0.23
N GLU A 676 -17.96 -25.28 -0.11
CA GLU A 676 -16.84 -24.56 0.53
C GLU A 676 -16.46 -23.28 -0.22
N ASN A 677 -16.39 -23.32 -1.56
CA ASN A 677 -16.16 -22.11 -2.38
C ASN A 677 -17.25 -21.04 -2.14
N VAL A 678 -18.51 -21.45 -2.01
CA VAL A 678 -19.63 -20.55 -1.69
C VAL A 678 -19.50 -20.02 -0.26
N LEU A 679 -19.17 -20.84 0.73
CA LEU A 679 -18.91 -20.39 2.11
C LEU A 679 -17.81 -19.31 2.12
N ALA A 680 -16.69 -19.56 1.44
CA ALA A 680 -15.59 -18.61 1.33
C ALA A 680 -16.03 -17.27 0.70
N ALA A 681 -16.82 -17.32 -0.39
CA ALA A 681 -17.38 -16.13 -1.03
C ALA A 681 -18.38 -15.38 -0.11
N CYS A 682 -19.19 -16.11 0.67
CA CYS A 682 -20.11 -15.53 1.65
C CYS A 682 -19.36 -14.78 2.76
N VAL A 683 -18.28 -15.37 3.30
CA VAL A 683 -17.46 -14.72 4.34
C VAL A 683 -16.88 -13.40 3.84
N VAL A 684 -16.26 -13.39 2.66
CA VAL A 684 -15.68 -12.17 2.06
C VAL A 684 -16.76 -11.10 1.83
N THR A 685 -17.89 -11.48 1.23
CA THR A 685 -18.92 -10.51 0.82
C THR A 685 -19.75 -10.01 2.01
N LYS A 686 -19.93 -10.81 3.06
CA LYS A 686 -20.57 -10.36 4.30
C LYS A 686 -19.73 -9.33 5.03
N ASP A 687 -18.41 -9.47 5.02
CA ASP A 687 -17.49 -8.45 5.56
C ASP A 687 -17.53 -7.14 4.77
N LEU A 688 -17.92 -7.18 3.50
CA LEU A 688 -18.22 -6.01 2.67
C LEU A 688 -19.65 -5.48 2.85
N LYS A 689 -20.35 -5.94 3.90
CA LYS A 689 -21.71 -5.54 4.29
C LYS A 689 -22.76 -5.84 3.21
N ILE A 690 -22.57 -6.89 2.39
CA ILE A 690 -23.61 -7.36 1.48
C ILE A 690 -24.66 -8.15 2.28
N ASN A 691 -25.94 -7.86 2.06
CA ASN A 691 -27.04 -8.53 2.78
C ASN A 691 -27.25 -9.97 2.29
N SER A 692 -27.78 -10.84 3.15
CA SER A 692 -27.89 -12.28 2.89
C SER A 692 -28.84 -12.59 1.71
N LYS A 693 -29.95 -11.86 1.55
CA LYS A 693 -30.89 -12.04 0.43
C LYS A 693 -30.23 -11.80 -0.93
N THR A 694 -29.37 -10.80 -1.04
CA THR A 694 -28.60 -10.52 -2.26
C THR A 694 -27.55 -11.59 -2.53
N ILE A 695 -26.87 -12.09 -1.49
CA ILE A 695 -25.90 -13.19 -1.61
C ILE A 695 -26.61 -14.44 -2.13
N GLU A 696 -27.74 -14.82 -1.52
CA GLU A 696 -28.51 -16.00 -1.93
C GLU A 696 -28.97 -15.90 -3.40
N ARG A 697 -29.52 -14.75 -3.81
CA ARG A 697 -29.95 -14.53 -5.20
C ARG A 697 -28.80 -14.68 -6.19
N ALA A 698 -27.63 -14.14 -5.85
CA ALA A 698 -26.44 -14.24 -6.69
C ALA A 698 -25.93 -15.68 -6.81
N VAL A 699 -25.92 -16.43 -5.71
CA VAL A 699 -25.50 -17.83 -5.66
C VAL A 699 -26.49 -18.73 -6.42
N LYS A 700 -27.80 -18.53 -6.23
CA LYS A 700 -28.85 -19.26 -6.94
C LYS A 700 -28.78 -19.08 -8.46
N GLY A 701 -28.39 -17.89 -8.92
CA GLY A 701 -28.18 -17.57 -10.33
C GLY A 701 -26.77 -17.86 -10.85
N PHE A 702 -25.87 -18.46 -10.06
CA PHE A 702 -24.51 -18.78 -10.48
C PHE A 702 -24.49 -20.09 -11.26
N LYS A 703 -23.90 -20.06 -12.46
CA LYS A 703 -23.69 -21.24 -13.32
C LYS A 703 -22.23 -21.68 -13.23
N SER A 704 -21.96 -22.97 -13.48
CA SER A 704 -20.59 -23.47 -13.60
C SER A 704 -19.82 -22.68 -14.67
N LEU A 705 -18.53 -22.44 -14.42
CA LEU A 705 -17.65 -21.85 -15.42
C LEU A 705 -17.48 -22.83 -16.59
N GLU A 706 -17.25 -22.29 -17.79
CA GLU A 706 -16.94 -23.11 -18.97
C GLU A 706 -15.78 -24.05 -18.68
N HIS A 707 -15.92 -25.30 -19.13
CA HIS A 707 -14.93 -26.37 -18.96
C HIS A 707 -14.61 -26.75 -17.50
N ARG A 708 -15.44 -26.36 -16.52
CA ARG A 708 -15.31 -26.76 -15.09
C ARG A 708 -16.58 -27.46 -14.61
N MET A 709 -16.62 -28.78 -14.74
CA MET A 709 -17.81 -29.62 -14.55
C MET A 709 -19.06 -29.00 -15.20
N GLN A 710 -18.89 -28.45 -16.40
CA GLN A 710 -19.95 -27.78 -17.14
C GLN A 710 -20.91 -28.84 -17.70
N LYS A 711 -22.15 -28.84 -17.21
CA LYS A 711 -23.21 -29.68 -17.78
C LYS A 711 -23.58 -29.14 -19.18
N LEU A 712 -23.34 -29.93 -20.22
CA LEU A 712 -23.59 -29.54 -21.61
C LEU A 712 -25.03 -29.83 -22.05
N GLY A 713 -25.70 -30.78 -21.42
CA GLY A 713 -27.06 -31.18 -21.76
C GLY A 713 -27.30 -32.66 -21.52
N LYS A 714 -28.47 -33.13 -21.95
CA LYS A 714 -28.86 -34.53 -21.95
C LYS A 714 -29.15 -34.92 -23.40
N PHE A 715 -28.43 -35.91 -23.93
CA PHE A 715 -28.51 -36.37 -25.31
C PHE A 715 -28.62 -37.90 -25.31
N LYS A 716 -29.58 -38.50 -26.03
CA LYS A 716 -29.88 -39.95 -25.97
C LYS A 716 -29.96 -40.50 -24.54
N ASN A 717 -30.62 -39.75 -23.65
CA ASN A 717 -30.74 -40.03 -22.22
C ASN A 717 -29.40 -40.04 -21.43
N ILE A 718 -28.27 -39.65 -22.02
CA ILE A 718 -26.95 -39.54 -21.39
C ILE A 718 -26.68 -38.08 -21.02
N VAL A 719 -26.15 -37.82 -19.83
CA VAL A 719 -25.75 -36.47 -19.41
C VAL A 719 -24.27 -36.24 -19.63
N PHE A 720 -23.92 -35.23 -20.42
CA PHE A 720 -22.52 -34.92 -20.75
C PHE A 720 -21.98 -33.77 -19.91
N TYR A 721 -20.80 -33.98 -19.32
CA TYR A 721 -20.05 -32.98 -18.55
C TYR A 721 -18.71 -32.65 -19.20
N ASN A 722 -18.44 -31.35 -19.35
CA ASN A 722 -17.16 -30.82 -19.78
C ASN A 722 -16.37 -30.29 -18.59
N ASP A 723 -15.36 -31.03 -18.18
CA ASP A 723 -14.40 -30.67 -17.13
C ASP A 723 -12.96 -30.65 -17.68
N SER A 724 -12.77 -30.16 -18.92
CA SER A 724 -11.47 -30.10 -19.58
C SER A 724 -10.39 -29.33 -18.79
N ALA A 725 -10.80 -28.45 -17.86
CA ALA A 725 -9.89 -27.74 -16.95
C ALA A 725 -9.28 -28.63 -15.84
N SER A 726 -9.75 -29.87 -15.65
CA SER A 726 -9.19 -30.85 -14.72
C SER A 726 -7.93 -31.50 -15.28
N VAL A 727 -6.83 -30.75 -15.22
CA VAL A 727 -5.50 -31.11 -15.75
C VAL A 727 -4.59 -31.81 -14.73
N THR A 728 -5.11 -32.22 -13.57
CA THR A 728 -4.36 -32.99 -12.56
C THR A 728 -5.21 -34.14 -12.02
N PRO A 729 -4.61 -35.24 -11.52
CA PRO A 729 -5.34 -36.40 -11.00
C PRO A 729 -6.36 -36.04 -9.91
N GLU A 730 -5.98 -35.15 -8.99
CA GLU A 730 -6.83 -34.71 -7.88
C GLU A 730 -8.07 -33.96 -8.38
N SER A 731 -7.96 -33.20 -9.47
CA SER A 731 -9.11 -32.47 -10.01
C SER A 731 -10.15 -33.44 -10.55
N THR A 732 -9.68 -34.48 -11.25
CA THR A 732 -10.53 -35.56 -11.75
C THR A 732 -11.14 -36.38 -10.61
N ILE A 733 -10.39 -36.67 -9.54
CA ILE A 733 -10.94 -37.34 -8.35
C ILE A 733 -12.12 -36.54 -7.77
N GLU A 734 -11.97 -35.23 -7.64
CA GLU A 734 -13.05 -34.38 -7.10
C GLU A 734 -14.25 -34.28 -8.05
N ALA A 735 -14.04 -34.34 -9.36
CA ALA A 735 -15.13 -34.43 -10.34
C ALA A 735 -15.88 -35.77 -10.23
N ILE A 736 -15.16 -36.88 -10.07
CA ILE A 736 -15.76 -38.21 -9.89
C ILE A 736 -16.60 -38.27 -8.61
N LYS A 737 -16.09 -37.74 -7.49
CA LYS A 737 -16.86 -37.71 -6.23
C LYS A 737 -18.09 -36.80 -6.31
N ALA A 738 -18.03 -35.72 -7.08
CA ALA A 738 -19.10 -34.75 -7.18
C ALA A 738 -20.27 -35.24 -8.06
N LEU A 739 -19.99 -36.10 -9.04
CA LEU A 739 -20.97 -36.59 -10.01
C LEU A 739 -21.31 -38.05 -9.68
N LYS A 740 -22.60 -38.33 -9.47
CA LYS A 740 -23.09 -39.70 -9.27
C LYS A 740 -23.41 -40.34 -10.61
N ASN A 741 -23.24 -41.67 -10.73
CA ASN A 741 -23.60 -42.45 -11.92
C ASN A 741 -22.74 -42.13 -13.17
N ILE A 742 -21.42 -41.98 -13.00
CA ILE A 742 -20.48 -41.88 -14.13
C ILE A 742 -20.28 -43.27 -14.75
N ASN A 743 -20.61 -43.40 -16.03
CA ASN A 743 -20.41 -44.63 -16.78
C ASN A 743 -19.14 -44.54 -17.66
N THR A 744 -18.91 -43.40 -18.29
CA THR A 744 -17.77 -43.17 -19.19
C THR A 744 -16.95 -41.96 -18.75
N ILE A 745 -15.62 -42.11 -18.71
CA ILE A 745 -14.69 -41.02 -18.43
C ILE A 745 -13.62 -40.88 -19.52
N ILE A 746 -13.32 -39.65 -19.90
CA ILE A 746 -12.29 -39.32 -20.90
C ILE A 746 -11.06 -38.77 -20.15
N LEU A 747 -9.93 -39.45 -20.31
CA LEU A 747 -8.65 -39.21 -19.64
C LEU A 747 -7.52 -38.99 -20.68
N GLY A 748 -6.40 -38.41 -20.25
CA GLY A 748 -5.18 -38.32 -21.04
C GLY A 748 -4.79 -36.91 -21.51
N GLY A 749 -3.61 -36.82 -22.11
CA GLY A 749 -2.89 -35.58 -22.40
C GLY A 749 -1.42 -35.66 -21.99
N LEU A 750 -0.72 -34.53 -21.93
CA LEU A 750 0.71 -34.45 -21.62
C LEU A 750 1.06 -35.14 -20.29
N ASP A 751 2.04 -36.03 -20.31
CA ASP A 751 2.58 -36.64 -19.09
C ASP A 751 3.55 -35.67 -18.39
N ARG A 752 3.35 -35.46 -17.08
CA ARG A 752 4.19 -34.64 -16.21
C ARG A 752 4.84 -35.46 -15.08
N GLY A 753 4.78 -36.78 -15.17
CA GLY A 753 5.24 -37.68 -14.10
C GLY A 753 4.29 -37.68 -12.89
N TYR A 754 2.98 -37.54 -13.11
CA TYR A 754 2.01 -37.60 -12.02
C TYR A 754 1.85 -39.02 -11.49
N ASP A 755 1.65 -39.15 -10.18
CA ASP A 755 1.21 -40.42 -9.58
C ASP A 755 -0.30 -40.59 -9.75
N PHE A 756 -0.70 -41.54 -10.60
CA PHE A 756 -2.10 -41.83 -10.89
C PHE A 756 -2.71 -42.90 -9.98
N LYS A 757 -1.97 -43.48 -9.03
CA LYS A 757 -2.44 -44.58 -8.17
C LYS A 757 -3.75 -44.27 -7.46
N ARG A 758 -3.84 -43.07 -6.86
CA ARG A 758 -5.07 -42.66 -6.14
C ARG A 758 -6.25 -42.44 -7.09
N LEU A 759 -6.01 -41.87 -8.26
CA LEU A 759 -7.06 -41.68 -9.26
C LEU A 759 -7.57 -43.03 -9.77
N ALA A 760 -6.66 -43.98 -10.05
CA ALA A 760 -7.01 -45.33 -10.44
C ALA A 760 -7.90 -46.02 -9.41
N GLN A 761 -7.55 -45.91 -8.12
CA GLN A 761 -8.36 -46.43 -7.03
C GLN A 761 -9.79 -45.83 -7.03
N VAL A 762 -9.91 -44.51 -7.15
CA VAL A 762 -11.22 -43.83 -7.16
C VAL A 762 -12.07 -44.20 -8.37
N ILE A 763 -11.46 -44.37 -9.55
CA ILE A 763 -12.16 -44.82 -10.77
C ILE A 763 -12.78 -46.21 -10.57
N LEU A 764 -12.00 -47.14 -10.02
CA LEU A 764 -12.44 -48.52 -9.75
C LEU A 764 -13.51 -48.57 -8.66
N GLU A 765 -13.32 -47.85 -7.56
CA GLU A 765 -14.30 -47.73 -6.46
C GLU A 765 -15.65 -47.15 -6.94
N SER A 766 -15.59 -46.22 -7.90
CA SER A 766 -16.78 -45.59 -8.48
C SER A 766 -17.47 -46.45 -9.54
N LYS A 767 -16.95 -47.65 -9.83
CA LYS A 767 -17.48 -48.62 -10.81
C LYS A 767 -17.70 -48.01 -12.20
N ILE A 768 -16.83 -47.10 -12.61
CA ILE A 768 -16.87 -46.52 -13.96
C ILE A 768 -16.60 -47.64 -14.97
N LYS A 769 -17.48 -47.81 -15.96
CA LYS A 769 -17.44 -48.96 -16.89
C LYS A 769 -16.54 -48.74 -18.09
N ASN A 770 -16.37 -47.49 -18.53
CA ASN A 770 -15.70 -47.15 -19.77
C ASN A 770 -14.66 -46.03 -19.58
N VAL A 771 -13.48 -46.19 -20.18
CA VAL A 771 -12.39 -45.20 -20.17
C VAL A 771 -11.91 -44.92 -21.59
N ALA A 772 -12.09 -43.67 -22.04
CA ALA A 772 -11.45 -43.14 -23.24
C ALA A 772 -10.09 -42.53 -22.90
N LEU A 773 -9.05 -42.84 -23.68
CA LEU A 773 -7.68 -42.39 -23.43
C LEU A 773 -7.11 -41.57 -24.59
N PHE A 774 -6.55 -40.41 -24.28
CA PHE A 774 -5.72 -39.61 -25.18
C PHE A 774 -4.22 -39.81 -24.90
N PRO A 775 -3.34 -39.68 -25.92
CA PRO A 775 -1.93 -40.07 -25.84
C PRO A 775 -1.09 -39.34 -24.77
N ASN A 776 0.12 -39.87 -24.56
CA ASN A 776 1.21 -39.44 -23.68
C ASN A 776 1.06 -39.95 -22.24
N SER A 777 0.04 -39.50 -21.51
CA SER A 777 -0.23 -40.01 -20.15
C SER A 777 -1.09 -41.27 -20.11
N ASP A 778 -1.62 -41.73 -21.25
CA ASP A 778 -2.47 -42.92 -21.36
C ASP A 778 -1.82 -44.18 -20.80
N LYS A 779 -0.53 -44.40 -21.10
CA LYS A 779 0.22 -45.57 -20.64
C LYS A 779 0.35 -45.59 -19.11
N ALA A 780 0.74 -44.47 -18.50
CA ALA A 780 0.92 -44.34 -17.07
C ALA A 780 -0.42 -44.45 -16.29
N LEU A 781 -1.46 -43.80 -16.82
CA LEU A 781 -2.83 -43.90 -16.30
C LEU A 781 -3.33 -45.34 -16.31
N TRP A 782 -3.21 -46.02 -17.46
CA TRP A 782 -3.69 -47.38 -17.63
C TRP A 782 -2.91 -48.38 -16.77
N SER A 783 -1.57 -48.28 -16.74
CA SER A 783 -0.74 -49.13 -15.88
C SER A 783 -1.10 -49.00 -14.41
N SER A 784 -1.49 -47.80 -13.96
CA SER A 784 -1.93 -47.59 -12.58
C SER A 784 -3.26 -48.28 -12.28
N LEU A 785 -4.21 -48.28 -13.22
CA LEU A 785 -5.47 -49.04 -13.11
C LEU A 785 -5.21 -50.55 -13.02
N GLU A 786 -4.38 -51.10 -13.89
CA GLU A 786 -4.00 -52.52 -13.88
C GLU A 786 -3.37 -52.93 -12.54
N LYS A 787 -2.40 -52.13 -12.05
CA LYS A 787 -1.72 -52.39 -10.77
C LYS A 787 -2.65 -52.34 -9.57
N VAL A 788 -3.60 -51.40 -9.53
CA VAL A 788 -4.56 -51.31 -8.42
C VAL A 788 -5.60 -52.44 -8.50
N CYS A 789 -6.08 -52.78 -9.69
CA CYS A 789 -7.02 -53.87 -9.91
C CYS A 789 -6.42 -55.24 -9.53
N ALA A 790 -5.17 -55.52 -9.95
CA ALA A 790 -4.48 -56.77 -9.64
C ALA A 790 -4.29 -57.00 -8.13
N LYS A 791 -4.18 -55.91 -7.35
CA LYS A 791 -4.03 -55.96 -5.88
C LYS A 791 -5.36 -56.15 -5.14
N ASN A 792 -6.50 -56.02 -5.79
CA ASN A 792 -7.80 -56.12 -5.15
C ASN A 792 -8.81 -56.84 -6.05
N LYS A 793 -9.00 -58.15 -5.77
CA LYS A 793 -9.91 -59.04 -6.53
C LYS A 793 -11.38 -58.56 -6.57
N LYS A 794 -11.77 -57.56 -5.78
CA LYS A 794 -13.11 -56.95 -5.80
C LYS A 794 -13.33 -56.00 -6.98
N TYR A 795 -12.29 -55.59 -7.69
CA TYR A 795 -12.38 -54.65 -8.80
C TYR A 795 -12.27 -55.36 -10.15
N SER A 796 -12.98 -54.83 -11.15
CA SER A 796 -12.87 -55.21 -12.56
C SER A 796 -12.36 -54.03 -13.37
N LEU A 797 -11.49 -54.27 -14.35
CA LEU A 797 -11.01 -53.22 -15.24
C LEU A 797 -12.14 -52.70 -16.14
N PRO A 798 -12.22 -51.37 -16.36
CA PRO A 798 -13.16 -50.80 -17.33
C PRO A 798 -12.78 -51.15 -18.77
N LYS A 799 -13.74 -51.05 -19.70
CA LYS A 799 -13.43 -51.10 -21.14
C LYS A 799 -12.57 -49.90 -21.51
N LYS A 800 -11.46 -50.14 -22.22
CA LYS A 800 -10.52 -49.09 -22.66
C LYS A 800 -10.59 -48.88 -24.16
N LYS A 801 -10.54 -47.62 -24.61
CA LYS A 801 -10.30 -47.28 -26.02
C LYS A 801 -9.43 -46.03 -26.14
N LYS A 802 -8.46 -46.06 -27.06
CA LYS A 802 -7.56 -44.93 -27.32
C LYS A 802 -8.07 -44.10 -28.49
N PHE A 803 -7.87 -42.79 -28.44
CA PHE A 803 -8.29 -41.85 -29.48
C PHE A 803 -7.19 -40.86 -29.81
N SER A 804 -7.06 -40.51 -31.09
CA SER A 804 -6.16 -39.47 -31.59
C SER A 804 -6.86 -38.11 -31.75
N ASN A 805 -8.20 -38.09 -31.83
CA ASN A 805 -8.98 -36.88 -32.03
C ASN A 805 -10.31 -36.91 -31.24
N MET A 806 -10.86 -35.72 -30.96
CA MET A 806 -12.07 -35.56 -30.15
C MET A 806 -13.35 -36.01 -30.88
N LYS A 807 -13.38 -35.97 -32.22
CA LYS A 807 -14.56 -36.36 -33.01
C LYS A 807 -14.88 -37.84 -32.80
N ASP A 808 -13.89 -38.71 -32.97
CA ASP A 808 -14.07 -40.16 -32.84
C ASP A 808 -14.29 -40.58 -31.38
N CYS A 809 -13.68 -39.86 -30.44
CA CYS A 809 -13.92 -40.05 -29.02
C CYS A 809 -15.38 -39.79 -28.63
N VAL A 810 -15.95 -38.65 -29.07
CA VAL A 810 -17.36 -38.31 -28.78
C VAL A 810 -18.31 -39.31 -29.44
N LYS A 811 -18.04 -39.73 -30.69
CA LYS A 811 -18.80 -40.79 -31.36
C LYS A 811 -18.87 -42.05 -30.51
N TRP A 812 -17.72 -42.55 -30.08
CA TRP A 812 -17.67 -43.74 -29.23
C TRP A 812 -18.35 -43.55 -27.87
N CYS A 813 -18.27 -42.35 -27.29
CA CYS A 813 -18.97 -42.06 -26.04
C CYS A 813 -20.50 -42.16 -26.18
N PHE A 814 -21.08 -41.77 -27.32
CA PHE A 814 -22.50 -41.98 -27.60
C PHE A 814 -22.87 -43.46 -27.74
N GLU A 815 -21.99 -44.26 -28.35
CA GLU A 815 -22.22 -45.70 -28.58
C GLU A 815 -22.10 -46.53 -27.30
N ILE A 816 -21.15 -46.19 -26.42
CA ILE A 816 -20.79 -47.06 -25.28
C ILE A 816 -21.41 -46.64 -23.95
N THR A 817 -21.83 -45.38 -23.80
CA THR A 817 -22.33 -44.85 -22.53
C THR A 817 -23.79 -45.26 -22.33
N GLU A 818 -24.09 -45.90 -21.21
CA GLU A 818 -25.44 -46.40 -20.94
C GLU A 818 -26.46 -45.25 -20.77
N PRO A 819 -27.67 -45.35 -21.37
CA PRO A 819 -28.76 -44.42 -21.11
C PRO A 819 -29.03 -44.22 -19.61
N GLY A 820 -29.28 -42.97 -19.18
CA GLY A 820 -29.52 -42.63 -17.77
C GLY A 820 -28.25 -42.35 -16.96
N SER A 821 -27.06 -42.50 -17.57
CA SER A 821 -25.77 -42.29 -16.91
C SER A 821 -25.01 -41.04 -17.39
N ILE A 822 -23.81 -40.81 -16.85
CA ILE A 822 -22.96 -39.65 -17.15
C ILE A 822 -21.75 -40.04 -18.01
N CYS A 823 -21.47 -39.21 -19.02
CA CYS A 823 -20.19 -39.15 -19.73
C CYS A 823 -19.39 -37.91 -19.30
N LEU A 824 -18.21 -38.11 -18.73
CA LEU A 824 -17.38 -37.06 -18.14
C LEU A 824 -16.07 -36.87 -18.91
N LEU A 825 -15.85 -35.68 -19.49
CA LEU A 825 -14.51 -35.24 -19.90
C LEU A 825 -13.77 -34.67 -18.68
N SER A 826 -12.87 -35.43 -18.06
CA SER A 826 -12.05 -34.95 -16.94
C SER A 826 -10.62 -35.50 -17.02
N PRO A 827 -9.76 -34.86 -17.81
CA PRO A 827 -8.60 -35.50 -18.45
C PRO A 827 -7.48 -35.95 -17.51
N ALA A 828 -7.41 -35.46 -16.27
CA ALA A 828 -6.35 -35.70 -15.30
C ALA A 828 -4.94 -35.23 -15.71
N SER A 829 -4.80 -34.73 -16.95
CA SER A 829 -3.54 -34.32 -17.56
C SER A 829 -3.70 -33.03 -18.39
N PRO A 830 -2.64 -32.20 -18.49
CA PRO A 830 -2.62 -31.03 -19.37
C PRO A 830 -2.88 -31.40 -20.83
N SER A 831 -3.48 -30.49 -21.59
CA SER A 831 -3.98 -30.76 -22.95
C SER A 831 -2.93 -30.67 -24.07
N TYR A 832 -1.73 -30.20 -23.78
CA TYR A 832 -0.70 -29.92 -24.79
C TYR A 832 -0.30 -31.18 -25.56
N LEU A 833 0.31 -30.99 -26.75
CA LEU A 833 0.58 -31.99 -27.81
C LEU A 833 -0.65 -32.31 -28.66
N SER A 834 -1.75 -32.77 -28.06
CA SER A 834 -2.98 -33.12 -28.80
C SER A 834 -3.93 -31.94 -29.00
N PHE A 835 -3.78 -30.87 -28.22
CA PHE A 835 -4.63 -29.67 -28.27
C PHE A 835 -3.82 -28.40 -27.99
N LYS A 836 -4.30 -27.24 -28.46
CA LYS A 836 -3.63 -25.94 -28.24
C LYS A 836 -3.59 -25.57 -26.76
N ASN A 837 -4.67 -25.81 -26.03
CA ASN A 837 -4.83 -25.60 -24.60
C ASN A 837 -6.13 -26.28 -24.11
N PHE A 838 -6.42 -26.22 -22.81
CA PHE A 838 -7.57 -26.92 -22.25
C PHE A 838 -8.92 -26.38 -22.76
N LYS A 839 -8.97 -25.10 -23.17
CA LYS A 839 -10.18 -24.51 -23.75
C LYS A 839 -10.43 -25.09 -25.13
N ASP A 840 -9.41 -25.14 -25.99
CA ASP A 840 -9.49 -25.79 -27.30
C ASP A 840 -9.99 -27.25 -27.18
N ARG A 841 -9.43 -28.05 -26.24
CA ARG A 841 -9.94 -29.40 -25.96
C ARG A 841 -11.42 -29.41 -25.54
N GLY A 842 -11.80 -28.49 -24.65
CA GLY A 842 -13.17 -28.40 -24.13
C GLY A 842 -14.17 -27.88 -25.17
N GLU A 843 -13.78 -26.94 -26.02
CA GLU A 843 -14.54 -26.40 -27.14
C GLU A 843 -14.75 -27.49 -28.18
N GLN A 844 -13.70 -28.23 -28.57
CA GLN A 844 -13.86 -29.37 -29.47
C GLN A 844 -14.83 -30.40 -28.92
N TYR A 845 -14.73 -30.77 -27.64
CA TYR A 845 -15.70 -31.70 -27.02
C TYR A 845 -17.14 -31.15 -27.07
N THR A 846 -17.32 -29.87 -26.74
CA THR A 846 -18.64 -29.22 -26.72
C THR A 846 -19.24 -29.13 -28.12
N THR A 847 -18.47 -28.64 -29.10
CA THR A 847 -18.91 -28.49 -30.49
C THR A 847 -19.25 -29.84 -31.10
N ARG A 848 -18.44 -30.88 -30.86
CA ARG A 848 -18.71 -32.23 -31.38
C ARG A 848 -19.97 -32.85 -30.77
N LEU A 849 -20.29 -32.53 -29.53
CA LEU A 849 -21.55 -32.94 -28.91
C LEU A 849 -22.75 -32.19 -29.47
N LEU A 850 -22.64 -30.86 -29.65
CA LEU A 850 -23.74 -30.02 -30.15
C LEU A 850 -24.04 -30.24 -31.64
N CYS A 851 -23.04 -30.63 -32.43
CA CYS A 851 -23.19 -30.95 -33.86
C CYS A 851 -23.47 -32.45 -34.12
N TRP A 852 -23.73 -33.24 -33.09
CA TRP A 852 -24.09 -34.65 -33.28
C TRP A 852 -25.49 -34.74 -33.91
N PRO A 853 -25.69 -35.55 -34.97
CA PRO A 853 -27.02 -35.72 -35.57
C PRO A 853 -28.02 -36.15 -34.49
N ILE A 854 -29.04 -35.33 -34.27
CA ILE A 854 -30.23 -35.74 -33.54
C ILE A 854 -31.07 -36.49 -34.57
N GLU A 855 -30.70 -37.75 -34.81
CA GLU A 855 -31.62 -38.73 -35.40
C GLU A 855 -32.55 -39.25 -34.31
#